data_AF-A0A1T3P576-F1
#
_entry.id   AF-A0A1T3P576-F1
#
_cell.length_a   1.000
_cell.length_b   1.000
_cell.length_c   1.000
_cell.angle_alpha   90.00
_cell.angle_beta   90.00
_cell.angle_gamma   90.00
#
_symmetry.space_group_name_H-M   'P 1'
#
loop_
_entity.id
_entity.type
_entity.pdbx_description
1 polymer ?
#
loop_
_entity_poly.entity_id
_entity_poly.type
_entity_poly.pdbx_seq_one_letter_code
_entity_poly.pdbx_strand_id
1 'polypeptide(L)'
;MAISTNLLDANTSGFETNIGTWTAGSNTTAARVTGVWYTGAACMRLTATANGSVVATTGAVPITALSEYLAFAFTANTAAVAGRTVSLTLTWLNASNATVGTSVGTTPTAMPASTAWVTPPTFVDAVAPATATQVKLTVTVTGMLAGGQILVDEVGLGPPLLQSGNLLFYNDQSIEMDASGWTASVNCTAARSSAQFVEGWYSLAVTATASGDVQVRSVATPAVAAGTEYFGYFWIRTPIALTVQADLWWYDASNAQVGTTSTTTVTAVTTWQRLGVAAKPPATATKVRLVVRPQATAAAQVVYVDQMTIRTAPFSVAGNLLAFGVESMECDLTGWAAGANASIARTTAQASAGFWSMEVTTPAAGQGRAQTTALVPVVAGTYYLAKQSYRSATAGAMWTDIDWYASDGVTWLGNAGPDRDLGLTPGSWWSNTIGRKAPPGAAWARVVSLPQSTLAGQVWWVDAVGLSVGTPPYELTAHPETGSATLVINNATSSGATSITVHRVDPDGTRSPVRGYGGDLENVAVPGAVMVVTDYEVPLGAEIHYEYIRHAPGPPAVDYSTGTTGIVVAPPADPAYVWLSDPGQPARSIRLMIEKPPDWTFGIERAVYRVRGRADPIVRSDVRRTPEGDLAAYTWTTSDDTQLRFTLETGHVLLLRARPGWGLDYQYVSVGSVQSPRVVQMGSEAGRRWTLPLTVVARPTGGMVGSASRTWQTVKDDATATTWAAVLAKYSTWLDVLQGV
;
A
#
# COMPACT_ATOMS: atom_id res chain seq x y z
N MET A 1 7.93 2.53 30.03
CA MET A 1 7.18 1.38 30.60
C MET A 1 7.73 0.13 29.93
N ALA A 2 8.00 -0.93 30.70
CA ALA A 2 8.56 -2.18 30.18
C ALA A 2 7.48 -3.20 29.74
N ILE A 3 6.21 -2.95 30.08
CA ILE A 3 5.05 -3.74 29.64
C ILE A 3 4.17 -2.91 28.69
N SER A 4 3.55 -3.59 27.73
CA SER A 4 2.66 -2.97 26.74
C SER A 4 1.24 -2.73 27.27
N THR A 5 0.80 -3.55 28.22
CA THR A 5 -0.48 -3.40 28.92
C THR A 5 -0.38 -4.06 30.30
N ASN A 6 -0.80 -3.36 31.36
CA ASN A 6 -0.87 -3.95 32.69
C ASN A 6 -2.16 -4.77 32.83
N LEU A 7 -2.02 -6.05 33.16
CA LEU A 7 -3.13 -6.98 33.40
C LEU A 7 -3.69 -6.86 34.83
N LEU A 8 -2.94 -6.24 35.74
CA LEU A 8 -3.45 -5.90 37.06
C LEU A 8 -4.36 -4.68 36.96
N ASP A 9 -5.49 -4.70 37.66
CA ASP A 9 -6.31 -3.51 37.81
C ASP A 9 -5.52 -2.40 38.53
N ALA A 10 -5.95 -1.14 38.33
CA ALA A 10 -5.24 0.03 38.86
C ALA A 10 -5.01 -0.03 40.39
N ASN A 11 -5.91 -0.69 41.12
CA ASN A 11 -5.85 -0.79 42.57
C ASN A 11 -4.92 -1.91 43.03
N THR A 12 -4.89 -3.04 42.31
CA THR A 12 -3.94 -4.13 42.51
C THR A 12 -2.51 -3.72 42.10
N SER A 13 -2.37 -2.78 41.16
CA SER A 13 -1.09 -2.22 40.70
C SER A 13 -0.53 -1.13 41.62
N GLY A 14 -1.31 -0.08 41.92
CA GLY A 14 -0.86 1.14 42.60
C GLY A 14 -1.46 1.38 43.99
N PHE A 15 -2.31 0.48 44.50
CA PHE A 15 -2.78 0.50 45.90
C PHE A 15 -3.54 1.76 46.35
N GLU A 16 -4.13 2.51 45.41
CA GLU A 16 -4.65 3.85 45.68
C GLU A 16 -5.88 3.89 46.60
N THR A 17 -6.70 2.84 46.62
CA THR A 17 -7.89 2.80 47.51
C THR A 17 -7.88 1.62 48.48
N ASN A 18 -7.31 0.48 48.11
CA ASN A 18 -7.09 -0.68 48.99
C ASN A 18 -5.90 -1.52 48.48
N ILE A 19 -5.66 -2.72 49.05
CA ILE A 19 -4.59 -3.62 48.58
C ILE A 19 -4.98 -4.50 47.38
N GLY A 20 -6.05 -4.16 46.65
CA GLY A 20 -6.55 -4.89 45.50
C GLY A 20 -6.85 -6.36 45.79
N THR A 21 -6.40 -7.23 44.89
CA THR A 21 -6.56 -8.70 45.00
C THR A 21 -5.45 -9.39 45.79
N TRP A 22 -4.57 -8.64 46.45
CA TRP A 22 -3.42 -9.21 47.15
C TRP A 22 -3.84 -9.97 48.42
N THR A 23 -3.31 -11.18 48.57
CA THR A 23 -3.48 -12.03 49.75
C THR A 23 -2.13 -12.23 50.44
N ALA A 24 -2.08 -11.97 51.75
CA ALA A 24 -0.88 -12.15 52.56
C ALA A 24 -0.62 -13.64 52.86
N GLY A 25 0.65 -14.04 52.87
CA GLY A 25 1.09 -15.37 53.30
C GLY A 25 1.01 -15.57 54.81
N SER A 26 1.26 -16.79 55.27
CA SER A 26 1.12 -17.18 56.69
C SER A 26 2.02 -16.39 57.65
N ASN A 27 3.20 -15.95 57.21
CA ASN A 27 4.11 -15.13 58.01
C ASN A 27 3.98 -13.62 57.72
N THR A 28 2.84 -13.16 57.20
CA THR A 28 2.70 -11.80 56.66
C THR A 28 1.36 -11.19 57.00
N THR A 29 1.39 -9.92 57.40
CA THR A 29 0.20 -9.06 57.32
C THR A 29 0.42 -8.02 56.23
N ALA A 30 -0.54 -7.85 55.33
CA ALA A 30 -0.52 -6.82 54.29
C ALA A 30 -1.53 -5.72 54.61
N ALA A 31 -1.13 -4.46 54.46
CA ALA A 31 -2.02 -3.31 54.67
C ALA A 31 -1.68 -2.18 53.71
N ARG A 32 -2.70 -1.46 53.24
CA ARG A 32 -2.49 -0.19 52.53
C ARG A 32 -1.99 0.85 53.51
N VAL A 33 -1.01 1.64 53.09
CA VAL A 33 -0.48 2.76 53.87
C VAL A 33 -0.43 4.03 53.03
N THR A 34 -0.65 5.16 53.68
CA THR A 34 -0.52 6.51 53.11
C THR A 34 0.66 7.23 53.78
N GLY A 35 1.24 8.19 53.09
CA GLY A 35 2.35 9.02 53.60
C GLY A 35 3.74 8.62 53.07
N VAL A 36 3.86 7.42 52.51
CA VAL A 36 5.04 6.94 51.77
C VAL A 36 4.53 6.12 50.60
N TRP A 37 4.98 6.42 49.39
CA TRP A 37 4.61 5.76 48.14
C TRP A 37 5.73 6.01 47.11
N TYR A 38 5.77 5.22 46.05
CA TYR A 38 6.62 5.44 44.89
C TYR A 38 5.89 6.35 43.89
N THR A 39 4.63 6.01 43.59
CA THR A 39 3.75 6.79 42.70
C THR A 39 2.39 7.00 43.37
N GLY A 40 1.65 8.04 42.99
CA GLY A 40 0.30 8.27 43.50
C GLY A 40 0.22 8.75 44.96
N ALA A 41 -0.57 8.09 45.81
CA ALA A 41 -0.84 8.54 47.18
C ALA A 41 -0.74 7.44 48.26
N ALA A 42 -0.53 6.18 47.87
CA ALA A 42 -0.46 5.06 48.78
C ALA A 42 0.43 3.94 48.25
N CYS A 43 0.79 3.01 49.13
CA CYS A 43 1.43 1.75 48.73
C CYS A 43 0.96 0.60 49.63
N MET A 44 1.38 -0.62 49.32
CA MET A 44 1.18 -1.79 50.18
C MET A 44 2.36 -1.96 51.14
N ARG A 45 2.08 -2.11 52.43
CA ARG A 45 3.06 -2.50 53.45
C ARG A 45 2.89 -3.97 53.81
N LEU A 46 3.97 -4.73 53.75
CA LEU A 46 4.05 -6.10 54.28
C LEU A 46 4.82 -6.10 55.59
N THR A 47 4.25 -6.71 56.62
CA THR A 47 4.87 -6.85 57.95
C THR A 47 5.06 -8.32 58.28
N ALA A 48 6.25 -8.70 58.75
CA ALA A 48 6.56 -10.05 59.19
C ALA A 48 5.96 -10.34 60.56
N THR A 49 5.24 -11.46 60.72
CA THR A 49 4.69 -11.88 62.03
C THR A 49 5.71 -12.65 62.87
N ALA A 50 6.70 -13.26 62.23
CA ALA A 50 7.84 -13.96 62.81
C ALA A 50 9.08 -13.78 61.91
N ASN A 51 10.25 -14.18 62.40
CA ASN A 51 11.49 -14.16 61.61
C ASN A 51 11.36 -15.07 60.38
N GLY A 52 11.81 -14.62 59.20
CA GLY A 52 11.79 -15.41 57.98
C GLY A 52 11.46 -14.58 56.73
N SER A 53 10.53 -15.10 55.92
CA SER A 53 10.09 -14.45 54.68
C SER A 53 8.71 -13.85 54.85
N VAL A 54 8.46 -12.71 54.22
CA VAL A 54 7.10 -12.20 53.98
C VAL A 54 6.70 -12.44 52.53
N VAL A 55 5.43 -12.75 52.33
CA VAL A 55 4.87 -13.12 51.02
C VAL A 55 3.53 -12.43 50.83
N ALA A 56 3.31 -11.87 49.65
CA ALA A 56 1.98 -11.44 49.20
C ALA A 56 1.76 -11.93 47.76
N THR A 57 0.56 -12.38 47.43
CA THR A 57 0.22 -12.94 46.10
C THR A 57 -1.06 -12.30 45.55
N THR A 58 -1.07 -11.93 44.27
CA THR A 58 -2.26 -11.39 43.59
C THR A 58 -3.35 -12.45 43.38
N GLY A 59 -4.54 -11.99 42.99
CA GLY A 59 -5.49 -12.82 42.26
C GLY A 59 -4.91 -13.33 40.93
N ALA A 60 -5.50 -14.38 40.38
CA ALA A 60 -5.11 -14.90 39.06
C ALA A 60 -5.66 -13.99 37.95
N VAL A 61 -4.85 -13.67 36.95
CA VAL A 61 -5.25 -12.90 35.76
C VAL A 61 -5.15 -13.77 34.50
N PRO A 62 -6.02 -13.57 33.50
CA PRO A 62 -6.01 -14.34 32.27
C PRO A 62 -4.76 -14.05 31.43
N ILE A 63 -4.25 -15.08 30.76
CA ILE A 63 -3.09 -15.02 29.86
C ILE A 63 -3.27 -15.92 28.64
N THR A 64 -2.40 -15.74 27.66
CA THR A 64 -2.28 -16.59 26.47
C THR A 64 -1.10 -17.52 26.63
N ALA A 65 -1.32 -18.82 26.47
CA ALA A 65 -0.24 -19.82 26.49
C ALA A 65 0.84 -19.50 25.45
N LEU A 66 2.09 -19.88 25.72
CA LEU A 66 3.25 -19.67 24.85
C LEU A 66 3.57 -18.20 24.54
N SER A 67 2.95 -17.26 25.26
CA SER A 67 3.26 -15.82 25.17
C SER A 67 4.21 -15.42 26.31
N GLU A 68 5.06 -14.44 26.06
CA GLU A 68 6.00 -13.87 27.02
C GLU A 68 5.30 -12.87 27.95
N TYR A 69 5.66 -12.87 29.23
CA TYR A 69 5.14 -11.94 30.24
C TYR A 69 6.25 -11.44 31.15
N LEU A 70 6.20 -10.14 31.41
CA LEU A 70 7.05 -9.43 32.36
C LEU A 70 6.22 -9.01 33.57
N ALA A 71 6.77 -9.18 34.77
CA ALA A 71 6.25 -8.56 35.98
C ALA A 71 7.35 -7.82 36.73
N PHE A 72 7.02 -6.69 37.34
CA PHE A 72 7.94 -5.88 38.15
C PHE A 72 7.26 -5.30 39.37
N ALA A 73 8.02 -4.99 40.41
CA ALA A 73 7.53 -4.32 41.62
C ALA A 73 8.61 -3.41 42.22
N PHE A 74 8.23 -2.19 42.57
CA PHE A 74 9.08 -1.31 43.36
C PHE A 74 8.94 -1.65 44.83
N THR A 75 10.06 -1.71 45.54
CA THR A 75 10.08 -2.03 46.97
C THR A 75 10.96 -1.09 47.75
N ALA A 76 10.60 -0.77 48.99
CA ALA A 76 11.43 0.05 49.88
C ALA A 76 11.43 -0.52 51.31
N ASN A 77 12.55 -0.37 52.02
CA ASN A 77 12.52 -0.62 53.46
C ASN A 77 11.85 0.56 54.18
N THR A 78 11.14 0.28 55.27
CA THR A 78 10.65 1.34 56.16
C THR A 78 11.73 1.88 57.11
N ALA A 79 12.86 1.17 57.24
CA ALA A 79 14.04 1.56 57.99
C ALA A 79 15.31 1.05 57.28
N ALA A 80 16.45 1.72 57.45
CA ALA A 80 17.72 1.34 56.84
C ALA A 80 18.25 0.00 57.40
N VAL A 81 17.81 -1.10 56.81
CA VAL A 81 18.13 -2.48 57.22
C VAL A 81 18.77 -3.23 56.06
N ALA A 82 19.93 -3.84 56.31
CA ALA A 82 20.64 -4.68 55.34
C ALA A 82 20.15 -6.14 55.36
N GLY A 83 20.55 -6.93 54.35
CA GLY A 83 20.40 -8.39 54.36
C GLY A 83 19.03 -8.92 53.92
N ARG A 84 18.16 -8.05 53.39
CA ARG A 84 16.88 -8.44 52.78
C ARG A 84 17.06 -8.69 51.29
N THR A 85 16.30 -9.65 50.75
CA THR A 85 16.28 -9.94 49.30
C THR A 85 14.85 -10.00 48.84
N VAL A 86 14.56 -9.40 47.68
CA VAL A 86 13.22 -9.42 47.06
C VAL A 86 13.25 -10.36 45.85
N SER A 87 12.18 -11.12 45.70
CA SER A 87 11.95 -11.97 44.54
C SER A 87 10.49 -11.86 44.09
N LEU A 88 10.28 -11.92 42.78
CA LEU A 88 8.98 -12.04 42.15
C LEU A 88 8.83 -13.45 41.59
N THR A 89 7.65 -14.04 41.75
CA THR A 89 7.32 -15.34 41.19
C THR A 89 6.04 -15.25 40.37
N LEU A 90 6.11 -15.68 39.12
CA LEU A 90 4.94 -15.97 38.29
C LEU A 90 4.54 -17.42 38.49
N THR A 91 3.33 -17.66 38.98
CA THR A 91 2.74 -19.00 39.09
C THR A 91 1.74 -19.20 37.97
N TRP A 92 2.06 -20.09 37.03
CA TRP A 92 1.24 -20.38 35.85
C TRP A 92 0.18 -21.42 36.19
N LEU A 93 -1.07 -21.14 35.85
CA LEU A 93 -2.22 -21.99 36.16
C LEU A 93 -2.93 -22.40 34.87
N ASN A 94 -3.45 -23.63 34.83
CA ASN A 94 -4.35 -24.07 33.77
C ASN A 94 -5.82 -23.68 34.05
N ALA A 95 -6.73 -24.06 33.16
CA ALA A 95 -8.16 -23.74 33.27
C ALA A 95 -8.84 -24.34 34.52
N SER A 96 -8.24 -25.37 35.13
CA SER A 96 -8.70 -25.97 36.39
C SER A 96 -8.05 -25.34 37.62
N ASN A 97 -7.35 -24.22 37.48
CA ASN A 97 -6.55 -23.55 38.52
C ASN A 97 -5.39 -24.39 39.09
N ALA A 98 -4.97 -25.46 38.40
CA ALA A 98 -3.81 -26.24 38.81
C ALA A 98 -2.52 -25.57 38.31
N THR A 99 -1.49 -25.54 39.16
CA THR A 99 -0.16 -25.02 38.78
C THR A 99 0.47 -25.91 37.71
N VAL A 100 0.83 -25.29 36.59
CA VAL A 100 1.52 -25.94 35.46
C VAL A 100 2.97 -25.48 35.31
N GLY A 101 3.39 -24.48 36.08
CA GLY A 101 4.78 -24.04 36.15
C GLY A 101 4.97 -22.84 37.07
N THR A 102 6.23 -22.51 37.34
CA THR A 102 6.62 -21.31 38.08
C THR A 102 7.85 -20.67 37.44
N SER A 103 7.88 -19.35 37.36
CA SER A 103 9.05 -18.57 36.93
C SER A 103 9.43 -17.59 38.03
N VAL A 104 10.71 -17.49 38.36
CA VAL A 104 11.19 -16.66 39.48
C VAL A 104 12.22 -15.66 38.97
N GLY A 105 12.03 -14.39 39.33
CA GLY A 105 13.01 -13.33 39.16
C GLY A 105 13.45 -12.81 40.53
N THR A 106 14.74 -12.56 40.70
CA THR A 106 15.32 -12.09 41.97
C THR A 106 16.03 -10.78 41.74
N THR A 107 16.03 -9.88 42.73
CA THR A 107 16.91 -8.72 42.65
C THR A 107 18.36 -9.19 42.50
N PRO A 108 19.14 -8.64 41.55
CA PRO A 108 20.54 -9.01 41.37
C PRO A 108 21.40 -8.73 42.60
N THR A 109 20.94 -7.81 43.46
CA THR A 109 21.62 -7.38 44.67
C THR A 109 20.65 -7.45 45.85
N ALA A 110 21.16 -7.73 47.06
CA ALA A 110 20.39 -7.55 48.28
C ALA A 110 19.89 -6.10 48.36
N MET A 111 18.72 -5.90 48.99
CA MET A 111 18.19 -4.57 49.18
C MET A 111 19.19 -3.68 49.92
N PRO A 112 19.39 -2.43 49.47
CA PRO A 112 20.27 -1.50 50.14
C PRO A 112 19.76 -1.22 51.56
N ALA A 113 20.68 -0.96 52.49
CA ALA A 113 20.38 -0.47 53.83
C ALA A 113 19.92 0.99 53.79
N SER A 114 18.78 1.22 53.14
CA SER A 114 18.20 2.53 52.84
C SER A 114 16.68 2.42 52.84
N THR A 115 16.02 3.55 53.08
CA THR A 115 14.56 3.71 52.92
C THR A 115 14.17 4.18 51.53
N ALA A 116 15.14 4.40 50.64
CA ALA A 116 14.87 4.69 49.24
C ALA A 116 14.22 3.48 48.56
N TRP A 117 13.35 3.76 47.59
CA TRP A 117 12.82 2.76 46.69
C TRP A 117 13.94 2.11 45.87
N VAL A 118 13.90 0.79 45.75
CA VAL A 118 14.87 0.00 44.99
C VAL A 118 14.67 0.29 43.50
N THR A 119 15.70 0.87 42.88
CA THR A 119 15.76 1.15 41.46
C THR A 119 17.07 0.60 40.87
N PRO A 120 17.01 -0.13 39.74
CA PRO A 120 15.83 -0.69 39.06
C PRO A 120 14.96 -1.60 39.95
N PRO A 121 13.65 -1.77 39.66
CA PRO A 121 12.77 -2.61 40.45
C PRO A 121 13.16 -4.09 40.36
N THR A 122 12.58 -4.91 41.24
CA THR A 122 12.62 -6.36 41.06
C THR A 122 11.70 -6.71 39.90
N PHE A 123 12.13 -7.59 39.00
CA PHE A 123 11.27 -8.05 37.91
C PHE A 123 11.55 -9.53 37.57
N VAL A 124 10.64 -10.12 36.80
CA VAL A 124 10.70 -11.47 36.25
C VAL A 124 10.11 -11.44 34.85
N ASP A 125 10.78 -12.09 33.91
CA ASP A 125 10.32 -12.26 32.52
C ASP A 125 10.29 -13.76 32.19
N ALA A 126 9.21 -14.24 31.59
CA ALA A 126 9.07 -15.65 31.24
C ALA A 126 7.96 -15.91 30.22
N VAL A 127 8.17 -16.97 29.43
CA VAL A 127 7.17 -17.53 28.52
C VAL A 127 6.18 -18.42 29.27
N ALA A 128 4.88 -18.17 29.09
CA ALA A 128 3.81 -18.97 29.65
C ALA A 128 3.84 -20.43 29.13
N PRO A 129 3.72 -21.45 30.00
CA PRO A 129 3.62 -22.84 29.58
C PRO A 129 2.46 -23.11 28.61
N ALA A 130 2.58 -24.14 27.77
CA ALA A 130 1.60 -24.46 26.71
C ALA A 130 0.15 -24.66 27.18
N THR A 131 -0.06 -25.04 28.44
CA THR A 131 -1.38 -25.29 29.02
C THR A 131 -1.81 -24.19 30.00
N ALA A 132 -1.04 -23.11 30.14
CA ALA A 132 -1.33 -22.04 31.06
C ALA A 132 -2.40 -21.11 30.48
N THR A 133 -3.44 -20.83 31.26
CA THR A 133 -4.55 -19.93 30.92
C THR A 133 -4.65 -18.74 31.88
N GLN A 134 -3.97 -18.83 33.02
CA GLN A 134 -3.92 -17.76 34.02
C GLN A 134 -2.54 -17.69 34.68
N VAL A 135 -2.23 -16.57 35.31
CA VAL A 135 -1.00 -16.39 36.09
C VAL A 135 -1.29 -15.62 37.38
N LYS A 136 -0.54 -15.93 38.44
CA LYS A 136 -0.48 -15.13 39.68
C LYS A 136 0.91 -14.55 39.85
N LEU A 137 0.98 -13.33 40.38
CA LEU A 137 2.24 -12.71 40.80
C LEU A 137 2.39 -12.79 42.32
N THR A 138 3.54 -13.26 42.77
CA THR A 138 3.91 -13.31 44.18
C THR A 138 5.15 -12.45 44.44
N VAL A 139 5.07 -11.55 45.43
CA VAL A 139 6.22 -10.82 45.98
C VAL A 139 6.68 -11.56 47.23
N THR A 140 7.95 -11.94 47.28
CA THR A 140 8.58 -12.56 48.46
C THR A 140 9.78 -11.74 48.90
N VAL A 141 9.84 -11.39 50.19
CA VAL A 141 10.98 -10.72 50.80
C VAL A 141 11.55 -11.58 51.92
N THR A 142 12.79 -12.02 51.76
CA THR A 142 13.50 -12.86 52.73
C THR A 142 14.38 -12.02 53.67
N GLY A 143 14.80 -12.58 54.80
CA GLY A 143 15.68 -11.88 55.76
C GLY A 143 14.93 -10.88 56.66
N MET A 144 13.65 -11.12 56.89
CA MET A 144 12.81 -10.28 57.73
C MET A 144 12.88 -10.75 59.19
N LEU A 145 13.04 -9.81 60.12
CA LEU A 145 12.80 -10.03 61.55
C LEU A 145 11.31 -9.88 61.86
N ALA A 146 10.83 -10.51 62.93
CA ALA A 146 9.47 -10.30 63.44
C ALA A 146 9.19 -8.80 63.66
N GLY A 147 8.04 -8.32 63.17
CA GLY A 147 7.68 -6.91 63.14
C GLY A 147 8.37 -6.08 62.05
N GLY A 148 9.33 -6.65 61.32
CA GLY A 148 9.99 -5.99 60.19
C GLY A 148 9.00 -5.69 59.06
N GLN A 149 9.16 -4.51 58.45
CA GLN A 149 8.25 -4.00 57.42
C GLN A 149 8.98 -3.71 56.11
N ILE A 150 8.28 -3.92 55.01
CA ILE A 150 8.68 -3.56 53.64
C ILE A 150 7.49 -2.92 52.92
N LEU A 151 7.76 -1.95 52.06
CA LEU A 151 6.78 -1.30 51.19
C LEU A 151 6.89 -1.88 49.78
N VAL A 152 5.75 -2.02 49.10
CA VAL A 152 5.59 -2.49 47.73
C VAL A 152 4.67 -1.52 47.01
N ASP A 153 5.07 -1.03 45.85
CA ASP A 153 4.29 -0.09 45.04
C ASP A 153 4.55 -0.28 43.54
N GLU A 154 3.69 0.31 42.71
CA GLU A 154 3.77 0.34 41.24
C GLU A 154 4.11 -1.04 40.66
N VAL A 155 3.19 -2.00 40.86
CA VAL A 155 3.36 -3.38 40.42
C VAL A 155 2.80 -3.58 39.01
N GLY A 156 3.65 -4.01 38.09
CA GLY A 156 3.24 -4.37 36.73
C GLY A 156 3.23 -5.87 36.52
N LEU A 157 2.26 -6.35 35.75
CA LEU A 157 2.27 -7.69 35.16
C LEU A 157 1.58 -7.63 33.80
N GLY A 158 2.27 -8.03 32.73
CA GLY A 158 1.68 -8.09 31.41
C GLY A 158 2.67 -8.47 30.32
N PRO A 159 2.23 -8.50 29.06
CA PRO A 159 3.13 -8.74 27.94
C PRO A 159 4.23 -7.66 27.92
N PRO A 160 5.50 -8.02 27.67
CA PRO A 160 6.55 -7.04 27.55
C PRO A 160 6.34 -6.12 26.34
N LEU A 161 6.99 -4.96 26.33
CA LEU A 161 6.95 -4.02 25.21
C LEU A 161 7.88 -4.48 24.07
N LEU A 162 7.50 -5.56 23.40
CA LEU A 162 8.20 -6.05 22.21
C LEU A 162 8.01 -5.09 21.02
N GLN A 163 9.09 -4.83 20.29
CA GLN A 163 9.02 -4.14 19.02
C GLN A 163 8.19 -4.97 18.04
N SER A 164 7.22 -4.34 17.37
CA SER A 164 6.32 -5.03 16.46
C SER A 164 7.09 -5.81 15.39
N GLY A 165 6.80 -7.11 15.25
CA GLY A 165 7.44 -8.00 14.28
C GLY A 165 8.90 -8.36 14.60
N ASN A 166 9.42 -8.03 15.79
CA ASN A 166 10.74 -8.45 16.21
C ASN A 166 10.79 -9.98 16.33
N LEU A 167 11.89 -10.55 15.82
CA LEU A 167 12.18 -11.97 15.82
C LEU A 167 13.12 -12.36 16.98
N LEU A 168 13.61 -11.37 17.73
CA LEU A 168 14.32 -11.57 19.00
C LEU A 168 13.33 -11.63 20.17
N PHE A 169 13.66 -12.40 21.20
CA PHE A 169 12.92 -12.42 22.47
C PHE A 169 13.08 -11.10 23.22
N TYR A 170 12.21 -10.83 24.21
CA TYR A 170 12.25 -9.54 24.90
C TYR A 170 13.60 -9.31 25.59
N ASN A 171 14.14 -10.28 26.32
CA ASN A 171 15.45 -10.13 26.93
C ASN A 171 16.58 -9.82 25.93
N ASP A 172 16.53 -10.41 24.73
CA ASP A 172 17.51 -10.14 23.67
C ASP A 172 17.36 -8.72 23.10
N GLN A 173 16.13 -8.19 23.10
CA GLN A 173 15.81 -6.83 22.65
C GLN A 173 16.18 -5.76 23.68
N SER A 174 15.82 -5.97 24.95
CA SER A 174 15.80 -4.94 26.00
C SER A 174 16.89 -5.10 27.06
N ILE A 175 17.49 -6.29 27.19
CA ILE A 175 18.54 -6.59 28.20
C ILE A 175 18.03 -6.41 29.64
N GLU A 176 16.72 -6.44 29.83
CA GLU A 176 16.15 -6.22 31.15
C GLU A 176 16.57 -7.33 32.10
N MET A 177 16.52 -8.62 31.72
CA MET A 177 16.85 -9.76 32.60
C MET A 177 18.36 -9.98 32.77
N ASP A 178 19.10 -10.06 31.69
CA ASP A 178 20.54 -10.28 31.68
C ASP A 178 21.13 -10.05 30.28
N ALA A 179 22.43 -10.29 30.13
CA ALA A 179 23.12 -10.20 28.84
C ALA A 179 23.25 -11.55 28.11
N SER A 180 22.55 -12.61 28.53
CA SER A 180 22.71 -13.97 27.99
C SER A 180 22.31 -14.09 26.52
N GLY A 181 21.43 -13.20 26.05
CA GLY A 181 21.08 -13.05 24.64
C GLY A 181 22.21 -12.57 23.72
N TRP A 182 23.35 -12.17 24.29
CA TRP A 182 24.45 -11.53 23.57
C TRP A 182 25.81 -12.14 23.91
N THR A 183 26.68 -12.22 22.90
CA THR A 183 28.03 -12.77 23.07
C THR A 183 29.08 -11.82 22.51
N ALA A 184 30.05 -11.47 23.36
CA ALA A 184 31.25 -10.75 22.96
C ALA A 184 32.07 -11.62 22.00
N SER A 185 32.42 -11.06 20.83
CA SER A 185 33.10 -11.80 19.75
C SER A 185 34.49 -11.28 19.48
N VAL A 186 34.69 -9.95 19.47
CA VAL A 186 36.00 -9.33 19.21
C VAL A 186 36.21 -8.17 20.16
N ASN A 187 37.35 -8.18 20.85
CA ASN A 187 37.90 -7.05 21.60
C ASN A 187 36.93 -6.38 22.60
N CYS A 188 36.02 -7.13 23.22
CA CYS A 188 35.11 -6.56 24.19
C CYS A 188 34.63 -7.55 25.24
N THR A 189 33.97 -7.00 26.25
CA THR A 189 33.06 -7.70 27.14
C THR A 189 31.65 -7.14 26.94
N ALA A 190 30.64 -7.97 27.23
CA ALA A 190 29.23 -7.59 27.16
C ALA A 190 28.57 -7.87 28.51
N ALA A 191 27.91 -6.87 29.09
CA ALA A 191 27.25 -6.98 30.38
C ALA A 191 25.98 -6.13 30.40
N ARG A 192 24.99 -6.54 31.19
CA ARG A 192 23.83 -5.70 31.47
C ARG A 192 24.24 -4.51 32.32
N SER A 193 23.71 -3.32 32.04
CA SER A 193 23.99 -2.09 32.79
C SER A 193 22.75 -1.24 32.96
N SER A 194 22.57 -0.69 34.17
CA SER A 194 21.53 0.30 34.47
C SER A 194 22.04 1.75 34.38
N ALA A 195 23.28 1.95 33.90
CA ALA A 195 23.89 3.28 33.85
C ALA A 195 23.27 4.17 32.77
N GLN A 196 22.84 3.57 31.66
CA GLN A 196 22.18 4.21 30.53
C GLN A 196 21.20 3.21 29.93
N PHE A 197 20.03 3.67 29.49
CA PHE A 197 19.03 2.86 28.78
C PHE A 197 18.12 3.78 27.94
N VAL A 198 17.44 3.21 26.95
CA VAL A 198 16.39 3.86 26.14
C VAL A 198 15.02 3.52 26.69
N GLU A 199 14.81 2.24 26.96
CA GLU A 199 13.58 1.68 27.51
C GLU A 199 13.85 1.03 28.87
N GLY A 200 12.79 0.82 29.65
CA GLY A 200 12.86 0.07 30.90
C GLY A 200 13.91 0.61 31.86
N TRP A 201 14.87 -0.23 32.23
CA TRP A 201 15.85 0.08 33.28
C TRP A 201 17.29 -0.34 32.96
N TYR A 202 17.48 -1.15 31.92
CA TYR A 202 18.79 -1.70 31.58
C TYR A 202 19.09 -1.56 30.09
N SER A 203 20.37 -1.68 29.74
CA SER A 203 20.84 -1.82 28.37
C SER A 203 22.07 -2.73 28.33
N LEU A 204 22.52 -3.09 27.14
CA LEU A 204 23.78 -3.79 26.94
C LEU A 204 24.94 -2.80 27.02
N ALA A 205 25.79 -2.92 28.03
CA ALA A 205 27.09 -2.27 28.07
C ALA A 205 28.14 -3.15 27.39
N VAL A 206 28.68 -2.64 26.28
CA VAL A 206 29.79 -3.25 25.53
C VAL A 206 31.07 -2.49 25.87
N THR A 207 31.98 -3.13 26.58
CA THR A 207 33.24 -2.51 27.03
C THR A 207 34.41 -2.99 26.17
N ALA A 208 35.10 -2.07 25.51
CA ALA A 208 36.27 -2.39 24.70
C ALA A 208 37.44 -2.89 25.56
N THR A 209 38.15 -3.92 25.14
CA THR A 209 39.35 -4.43 25.84
C THR A 209 40.66 -3.79 25.34
N ALA A 210 40.64 -3.21 24.14
CA ALA A 210 41.73 -2.48 23.48
C ALA A 210 41.15 -1.50 22.45
N SER A 211 41.99 -0.65 21.85
CA SER A 211 41.60 0.13 20.67
C SER A 211 41.39 -0.77 19.45
N GLY A 212 40.54 -0.34 18.51
CA GLY A 212 40.19 -1.06 17.30
C GLY A 212 38.75 -1.55 17.29
N ASP A 213 38.47 -2.52 16.41
CA ASP A 213 37.13 -3.05 16.19
C ASP A 213 36.63 -3.79 17.42
N VAL A 214 35.39 -3.50 17.81
CA VAL A 214 34.66 -4.18 18.87
C VAL A 214 33.47 -4.88 18.24
N GLN A 215 33.18 -6.12 18.63
CA GLN A 215 32.03 -6.86 18.10
C GLN A 215 31.28 -7.61 19.19
N VAL A 216 29.98 -7.34 19.30
CA VAL A 216 29.03 -8.15 20.07
C VAL A 216 27.89 -8.58 19.15
N ARG A 217 27.41 -9.81 19.29
CA ARG A 217 26.36 -10.37 18.43
C ARG A 217 25.27 -11.06 19.23
N SER A 218 24.08 -11.12 18.66
CA SER A 218 22.98 -11.90 19.22
C SER A 218 23.34 -13.39 19.28
N VAL A 219 22.87 -14.06 20.33
CA VAL A 219 22.95 -15.53 20.46
C VAL A 219 21.85 -16.18 19.65
N ALA A 220 20.62 -15.65 19.74
CA ALA A 220 19.50 -16.08 18.94
C ALA A 220 19.81 -15.98 17.44
N THR A 221 19.35 -16.99 16.70
CA THR A 221 19.48 -17.09 15.24
C THR A 221 18.10 -17.28 14.60
N PRO A 222 17.28 -16.21 14.49
CA PRO A 222 15.98 -16.32 13.87
C PRO A 222 16.06 -16.91 12.47
N ALA A 223 15.05 -17.70 12.11
CA ALA A 223 14.95 -18.28 10.77
C ALA A 223 14.69 -17.19 9.72
N VAL A 224 15.30 -17.33 8.55
CA VAL A 224 15.09 -16.43 7.41
C VAL A 224 14.74 -17.18 6.14
N ALA A 225 13.97 -16.52 5.27
CA ALA A 225 13.54 -17.06 3.98
C ALA A 225 14.26 -16.37 2.82
N ALA A 226 14.62 -17.14 1.79
CA ALA A 226 15.21 -16.61 0.57
C ALA A 226 14.25 -15.62 -0.13
N GLY A 227 14.78 -14.50 -0.62
CA GLY A 227 14.02 -13.45 -1.31
C GLY A 227 13.32 -12.43 -0.39
N THR A 228 13.13 -12.74 0.90
CA THR A 228 12.56 -11.82 1.89
C THR A 228 13.63 -10.90 2.45
N GLU A 229 13.40 -9.59 2.44
CA GLU A 229 14.33 -8.63 3.02
C GLU A 229 14.09 -8.47 4.53
N TYR A 230 15.17 -8.45 5.31
CA TYR A 230 15.12 -8.27 6.76
C TYR A 230 15.76 -6.94 7.14
N PHE A 231 15.24 -6.33 8.19
CA PHE A 231 15.74 -5.09 8.79
C PHE A 231 16.17 -5.38 10.22
N GLY A 232 17.45 -5.16 10.51
CA GLY A 232 18.01 -5.20 11.85
C GLY A 232 18.34 -3.79 12.33
N TYR A 233 18.01 -3.44 13.57
CA TYR A 233 18.39 -2.15 14.15
C TYR A 233 18.61 -2.24 15.65
N PHE A 234 19.24 -1.21 16.20
CA PHE A 234 19.37 -1.00 17.63
C PHE A 234 19.52 0.49 17.93
N TRP A 235 19.23 0.87 19.17
CA TRP A 235 19.62 2.16 19.69
C TRP A 235 21.01 2.07 20.31
N ILE A 236 21.82 3.09 20.10
CA ILE A 236 23.18 3.16 20.60
C ILE A 236 23.48 4.52 21.19
N ARG A 237 24.24 4.52 22.29
CA ARG A 237 24.78 5.72 22.93
C ARG A 237 26.24 5.49 23.28
N THR A 238 27.08 6.46 22.94
CA THR A 238 28.51 6.43 23.25
C THR A 238 28.87 7.64 24.12
N PRO A 239 29.60 7.48 25.23
CA PRO A 239 30.03 8.61 26.07
C PRO A 239 30.95 9.61 25.35
N ILE A 240 31.58 9.17 24.26
CA ILE A 240 32.43 9.96 23.37
C ILE A 240 32.05 9.67 21.92
N ALA A 241 32.45 10.54 20.99
CA ALA A 241 32.19 10.31 19.57
C ALA A 241 32.95 9.07 19.07
N LEU A 242 32.23 8.04 18.60
CA LEU A 242 32.81 6.81 18.04
C LEU A 242 32.21 6.47 16.70
N THR A 243 33.02 5.85 15.84
CA THR A 243 32.58 5.21 14.61
C THR A 243 31.84 3.92 14.96
N VAL A 244 30.64 3.72 14.42
CA VAL A 244 29.77 2.57 14.71
C VAL A 244 29.13 2.03 13.43
N GLN A 245 28.95 0.72 13.39
CA GLN A 245 28.29 -0.01 12.32
C GLN A 245 27.32 -1.07 12.88
N ALA A 246 26.24 -1.33 12.14
CA ALA A 246 25.38 -2.48 12.39
C ALA A 246 25.58 -3.51 11.27
N ASP A 247 25.63 -4.79 11.63
CA ASP A 247 25.70 -5.87 10.63
C ASP A 247 24.56 -6.88 10.80
N LEU A 248 24.14 -7.46 9.68
CA LEU A 248 23.43 -8.74 9.62
C LEU A 248 24.41 -9.83 9.18
N TRP A 249 24.61 -10.83 10.03
CA TRP A 249 25.41 -12.00 9.69
C TRP A 249 24.50 -13.16 9.31
N TRP A 250 24.72 -13.73 8.13
CA TRP A 250 23.87 -14.75 7.53
C TRP A 250 24.50 -16.14 7.71
N TYR A 251 23.68 -17.11 8.11
CA TYR A 251 24.13 -18.46 8.40
C TYR A 251 23.29 -19.49 7.65
N ASP A 252 23.92 -20.58 7.21
CA ASP A 252 23.22 -21.73 6.64
C ASP A 252 22.62 -22.65 7.74
N ALA A 253 21.98 -23.73 7.31
CA ALA A 253 21.34 -24.69 8.22
C ALA A 253 22.35 -25.36 9.17
N SER A 254 23.61 -25.51 8.75
CA SER A 254 24.71 -26.09 9.52
C SER A 254 25.36 -25.11 10.51
N ASN A 255 24.87 -23.87 10.58
CA ASN A 255 25.44 -22.74 11.33
C ASN A 255 26.79 -22.25 10.81
N ALA A 256 27.14 -22.52 9.54
CA ALA A 256 28.27 -21.86 8.90
C ALA A 256 27.85 -20.46 8.43
N GLN A 257 28.69 -19.46 8.66
CA GLN A 257 28.43 -18.10 8.17
C GLN A 257 28.65 -18.06 6.65
N VAL A 258 27.63 -17.65 5.91
CA VAL A 258 27.63 -17.61 4.43
C VAL A 258 27.63 -16.20 3.87
N GLY A 259 27.47 -15.18 4.71
CA GLY A 259 27.56 -13.79 4.28
C GLY A 259 27.43 -12.80 5.42
N THR A 260 27.73 -11.54 5.11
CA THR A 260 27.56 -10.39 5.99
C THR A 260 27.04 -9.21 5.18
N THR A 261 26.10 -8.47 5.75
CA THR A 261 25.67 -7.15 5.27
C THR A 261 25.96 -6.15 6.37
N SER A 262 26.55 -5.00 6.02
CA SER A 262 26.88 -3.95 6.98
C SER A 262 26.29 -2.60 6.58
N THR A 263 25.95 -1.75 7.56
CA THR A 263 25.59 -0.35 7.29
C THR A 263 26.78 0.46 6.80
N THR A 264 26.51 1.65 6.26
CA THR A 264 27.53 2.71 6.29
C THR A 264 27.88 3.06 7.75
N THR A 265 29.14 3.41 7.97
CA THR A 265 29.63 3.84 9.28
C THR A 265 28.97 5.15 9.72
N VAL A 266 28.50 5.21 10.97
CA VAL A 266 27.91 6.41 11.58
C VAL A 266 28.73 6.82 12.79
N THR A 267 28.90 8.12 12.99
CA THR A 267 29.48 8.66 14.23
C THR A 267 28.41 8.72 15.31
N ALA A 268 28.49 7.83 16.30
CA ALA A 268 27.67 7.88 17.50
C ALA A 268 28.18 8.92 18.48
N VAL A 269 27.28 9.61 19.16
CA VAL A 269 27.56 10.68 20.12
C VAL A 269 26.85 10.44 21.46
N THR A 270 26.90 11.43 22.35
CA THR A 270 26.42 11.35 23.74
C THR A 270 24.91 11.23 23.90
N THR A 271 24.15 11.21 22.81
CA THR A 271 22.70 11.01 22.76
C THR A 271 22.37 9.65 22.14
N TRP A 272 21.26 9.06 22.58
CA TRP A 272 20.74 7.86 21.94
C TRP A 272 20.37 8.12 20.48
N GLN A 273 20.84 7.26 19.60
CA GLN A 273 20.53 7.28 18.18
C GLN A 273 20.23 5.88 17.67
N ARG A 274 19.36 5.77 16.67
CA ARG A 274 19.01 4.48 16.06
C ARG A 274 19.87 4.22 14.83
N LEU A 275 20.50 3.05 14.78
CA LEU A 275 21.26 2.56 13.64
C LEU A 275 20.62 1.27 13.12
N GLY A 276 20.47 1.15 11.80
CA GLY A 276 19.80 0.01 11.18
C GLY A 276 20.44 -0.42 9.86
N VAL A 277 20.31 -1.71 9.55
CA VAL A 277 20.83 -2.41 8.37
C VAL A 277 19.71 -3.25 7.76
N ALA A 278 19.60 -3.24 6.44
CA ALA A 278 18.64 -4.07 5.72
C ALA A 278 19.31 -4.83 4.58
N ALA A 279 18.91 -6.09 4.40
CA ALA A 279 19.31 -6.89 3.25
C ALA A 279 18.46 -8.15 3.09
N LYS A 280 18.46 -8.67 1.86
CA LYS A 280 17.98 -10.01 1.54
C LYS A 280 19.06 -11.04 1.90
N PRO A 281 18.68 -12.18 2.51
CA PRO A 281 19.62 -13.24 2.81
C PRO A 281 20.24 -13.80 1.52
N PRO A 282 21.54 -14.17 1.54
CA PRO A 282 22.13 -15.00 0.49
C PRO A 282 21.32 -16.28 0.27
N ALA A 283 21.36 -16.86 -0.94
CA ALA A 283 20.49 -17.98 -1.33
C ALA A 283 20.57 -19.22 -0.40
N THR A 284 21.71 -19.44 0.25
CA THR A 284 21.94 -20.57 1.17
C THR A 284 21.67 -20.24 2.65
N ALA A 285 21.38 -18.98 2.97
CA ALA A 285 21.15 -18.56 4.34
C ALA A 285 19.76 -18.99 4.82
N THR A 286 19.71 -19.56 6.02
CA THR A 286 18.48 -19.99 6.71
C THR A 286 18.33 -19.33 8.08
N LYS A 287 19.38 -18.64 8.55
CA LYS A 287 19.45 -17.99 9.86
C LYS A 287 20.14 -16.63 9.75
N VAL A 288 19.82 -15.72 10.65
CA VAL A 288 20.45 -14.38 10.75
C VAL A 288 20.85 -14.05 12.19
N ARG A 289 21.88 -13.21 12.37
CA ARG A 289 22.23 -12.56 13.64
C ARG A 289 22.40 -11.06 13.44
N LEU A 290 22.06 -10.30 14.48
CA LEU A 290 22.37 -8.87 14.56
C LEU A 290 23.71 -8.70 15.28
N VAL A 291 24.57 -7.83 14.73
CA VAL A 291 25.88 -7.52 15.29
C VAL A 291 26.04 -6.02 15.45
N VAL A 292 26.56 -5.63 16.62
CA VAL A 292 26.90 -4.25 16.95
C VAL A 292 28.42 -4.12 16.86
N ARG A 293 28.89 -3.20 16.02
CA ARG A 293 30.31 -3.06 15.69
C ARG A 293 30.82 -1.62 15.85
N PRO A 294 31.04 -1.14 17.09
CA PRO A 294 31.73 0.12 17.33
C PRO A 294 33.23 -0.03 17.10
N GLN A 295 33.91 1.08 16.81
CA GLN A 295 35.36 1.13 16.72
C GLN A 295 35.90 1.98 17.87
N ALA A 296 36.49 1.31 18.85
CA ALA A 296 37.02 1.94 20.05
C ALA A 296 38.37 2.61 19.75
N THR A 297 38.61 3.76 20.36
CA THR A 297 39.91 4.46 20.27
C THR A 297 40.85 4.10 21.44
N ALA A 298 40.33 3.45 22.48
CA ALA A 298 41.10 2.95 23.63
C ALA A 298 40.37 1.79 24.34
N ALA A 299 41.10 1.07 25.20
CA ALA A 299 40.51 0.13 26.15
C ALA A 299 39.57 0.83 27.14
N ALA A 300 38.69 0.06 27.77
CA ALA A 300 37.70 0.49 28.77
C ALA A 300 36.63 1.48 28.26
N GLN A 301 36.59 1.78 26.97
CA GLN A 301 35.49 2.56 26.39
C GLN A 301 34.22 1.73 26.38
N VAL A 302 33.13 2.31 26.91
CA VAL A 302 31.84 1.64 27.03
C VAL A 302 30.87 2.21 26.00
N VAL A 303 30.16 1.33 25.31
CA VAL A 303 29.05 1.64 24.41
C VAL A 303 27.78 1.02 24.97
N TYR A 304 26.69 1.76 24.99
CA TYR A 304 25.39 1.27 25.46
C TYR A 304 24.49 0.98 24.27
N VAL A 305 23.85 -0.19 24.28
CA VAL A 305 22.98 -0.66 23.19
C VAL A 305 21.65 -1.13 23.76
N ASP A 306 20.54 -0.72 23.16
CA ASP A 306 19.20 -1.05 23.63
C ASP A 306 18.20 -1.20 22.46
N GLN A 307 17.04 -1.79 22.72
CA GLN A 307 15.95 -2.04 21.76
C GLN A 307 16.42 -2.74 20.47
N MET A 308 17.27 -3.75 20.63
CA MET A 308 17.80 -4.53 19.52
C MET A 308 16.69 -5.32 18.82
N THR A 309 16.60 -5.19 17.50
CA THR A 309 15.50 -5.72 16.72
C THR A 309 16.00 -6.37 15.44
N ILE A 310 15.47 -7.54 15.11
CA ILE A 310 15.55 -8.14 13.77
C ILE A 310 14.11 -8.41 13.36
N ARG A 311 13.68 -7.90 12.21
CA ARG A 311 12.33 -8.13 11.68
C ARG A 311 12.34 -8.26 10.17
N THR A 312 11.24 -8.77 9.62
CA THR A 312 10.98 -8.60 8.18
C THR A 312 10.88 -7.10 7.88
N ALA A 313 11.54 -6.66 6.81
CA ALA A 313 11.57 -5.26 6.40
C ALA A 313 10.14 -4.72 6.17
N PRO A 314 9.71 -3.67 6.89
CA PRO A 314 8.35 -3.15 6.82
C PRO A 314 8.16 -2.16 5.67
N PHE A 315 8.15 -2.65 4.43
CA PHE A 315 7.94 -1.81 3.25
C PHE A 315 6.61 -1.04 3.29
N SER A 316 6.64 0.25 2.98
CA SER A 316 5.46 1.11 2.87
C SER A 316 4.71 0.93 1.54
N VAL A 317 5.37 0.30 0.56
CA VAL A 317 4.82 0.00 -0.77
C VAL A 317 4.86 -1.50 -0.99
N ALA A 318 3.67 -2.11 -1.17
CA ALA A 318 3.57 -3.53 -1.46
C ALA A 318 4.20 -3.85 -2.82
N GLY A 319 4.99 -4.93 -2.90
CA GLY A 319 5.67 -5.32 -4.14
C GLY A 319 6.76 -4.33 -4.60
N ASN A 320 7.30 -3.53 -3.68
CA ASN A 320 8.38 -2.60 -3.98
C ASN A 320 9.61 -3.34 -4.54
N LEU A 321 10.15 -2.81 -5.62
CA LEU A 321 11.32 -3.30 -6.31
C LEU A 321 12.61 -2.62 -5.81
N LEU A 322 12.47 -1.52 -5.05
CA LEU A 322 13.57 -0.90 -4.31
C LEU A 322 13.89 -1.71 -3.05
N ALA A 323 15.17 -1.75 -2.66
CA ALA A 323 15.58 -2.30 -1.37
C ALA A 323 15.08 -1.41 -0.22
N PHE A 324 14.85 -2.01 0.96
CA PHE A 324 14.24 -1.30 2.10
C PHE A 324 15.06 -0.09 2.55
N GLY A 325 16.40 -0.21 2.55
CA GLY A 325 17.30 0.91 2.89
C GLY A 325 17.19 2.10 1.93
N VAL A 326 16.76 1.88 0.68
CA VAL A 326 16.53 2.93 -0.32
C VAL A 326 15.14 3.54 -0.18
N GLU A 327 14.13 2.72 0.07
CA GLU A 327 12.73 3.17 0.21
C GLU A 327 12.51 4.03 1.47
N SER A 328 13.04 3.59 2.61
CA SER A 328 12.69 4.11 3.94
C SER A 328 13.74 5.03 4.54
N MET A 329 14.96 5.06 3.98
CA MET A 329 16.12 5.78 4.54
C MET A 329 16.48 5.37 5.99
N GLU A 330 16.00 4.21 6.44
CA GLU A 330 16.24 3.67 7.77
C GLU A 330 17.64 3.09 7.97
N CYS A 331 18.40 2.92 6.88
CA CYS A 331 19.76 2.41 6.92
C CYS A 331 20.79 3.52 6.71
N ASP A 332 20.74 4.17 5.54
CA ASP A 332 21.58 5.29 5.13
C ASP A 332 21.03 5.93 3.84
N LEU A 333 21.84 6.73 3.14
CA LEU A 333 21.52 7.33 1.85
C LEU A 333 22.40 6.82 0.69
N THR A 334 23.10 5.68 0.84
CA THR A 334 23.97 5.15 -0.23
C THR A 334 23.20 4.79 -1.50
N GLY A 335 21.91 4.47 -1.35
CA GLY A 335 20.97 4.25 -2.45
C GLY A 335 20.52 5.53 -3.16
N TRP A 336 20.99 6.71 -2.75
CA TRP A 336 20.54 8.01 -3.25
C TRP A 336 21.69 8.90 -3.69
N ALA A 337 21.43 9.73 -4.71
CA ALA A 337 22.35 10.75 -5.17
C ALA A 337 21.63 12.08 -5.34
N ALA A 338 22.30 13.16 -4.92
CA ALA A 338 21.93 14.52 -5.27
C ALA A 338 22.26 14.78 -6.75
N GLY A 339 21.27 15.28 -7.49
CA GLY A 339 21.40 15.76 -8.86
C GLY A 339 21.57 17.28 -8.92
N ALA A 340 21.10 17.88 -10.02
CA ALA A 340 21.15 19.33 -10.19
C ALA A 340 20.34 20.07 -9.11
N ASN A 341 20.87 21.20 -8.64
CA ASN A 341 20.25 22.09 -7.65
C ASN A 341 19.68 21.36 -6.42
N ALA A 342 20.42 20.37 -5.89
CA ALA A 342 20.06 19.69 -4.66
C ALA A 342 21.31 19.29 -3.86
N SER A 343 21.18 19.29 -2.54
CA SER A 343 21.97 18.47 -1.64
C SER A 343 21.03 17.52 -0.89
N ILE A 344 21.53 16.36 -0.49
CA ILE A 344 20.74 15.39 0.30
C ILE A 344 21.44 15.09 1.63
N ALA A 345 20.64 14.94 2.68
CA ALA A 345 21.09 14.54 4.01
C ALA A 345 20.04 13.63 4.66
N ARG A 346 20.47 12.76 5.57
CA ARG A 346 19.56 11.91 6.33
C ARG A 346 19.18 12.62 7.62
N THR A 347 17.90 12.65 7.99
CA THR A 347 17.45 13.43 9.16
C THR A 347 16.36 12.73 9.96
N THR A 348 16.31 13.01 11.26
CA THR A 348 15.20 12.65 12.16
C THR A 348 14.24 13.81 12.40
N ALA A 349 14.48 14.97 11.79
CA ALA A 349 13.65 16.16 12.01
C ALA A 349 12.19 15.92 11.59
N GLN A 350 11.97 15.12 10.55
CA GLN A 350 10.67 14.70 10.04
C GLN A 350 10.79 13.26 9.53
N ALA A 351 9.74 12.45 9.69
CA ALA A 351 9.59 11.15 9.04
C ALA A 351 8.12 10.89 8.75
N SER A 352 7.83 10.23 7.63
CA SER A 352 6.49 9.73 7.27
C SER A 352 6.30 8.31 7.78
N ALA A 353 7.34 7.51 7.73
CA ALA A 353 7.41 6.15 8.25
C ALA A 353 8.71 6.00 9.05
N GLY A 354 8.69 5.17 10.09
CA GLY A 354 9.88 4.94 10.90
C GLY A 354 10.40 6.20 11.61
N PHE A 355 11.72 6.42 11.59
CA PHE A 355 12.44 7.46 12.32
C PHE A 355 13.26 8.38 11.43
N TRP A 356 13.61 7.96 10.21
CA TRP A 356 14.49 8.71 9.34
C TRP A 356 13.78 9.06 8.03
N SER A 357 14.10 10.24 7.48
CA SER A 357 13.77 10.59 6.11
C SER A 357 14.98 11.17 5.39
N MET A 358 14.87 11.31 4.07
CA MET A 358 15.82 12.10 3.28
C MET A 358 15.41 13.57 3.30
N GLU A 359 16.29 14.42 3.80
CA GLU A 359 16.25 15.86 3.58
C GLU A 359 16.85 16.18 2.21
N VAL A 360 16.12 16.93 1.39
CA VAL A 360 16.57 17.48 0.11
C VAL A 360 16.53 19.00 0.20
N THR A 361 17.70 19.62 0.11
CA THR A 361 17.85 21.07 0.19
C THR A 361 18.21 21.64 -1.17
N THR A 362 17.41 22.60 -1.66
CA THR A 362 17.67 23.26 -2.95
C THR A 362 18.47 24.55 -2.74
N PRO A 363 19.75 24.63 -3.12
CA PRO A 363 20.59 25.80 -2.85
C PRO A 363 20.15 27.06 -3.60
N ALA A 364 19.42 26.94 -4.70
CA ALA A 364 18.83 28.05 -5.45
C ALA A 364 17.34 27.81 -5.74
N ALA A 365 16.62 28.88 -6.06
CA ALA A 365 15.27 28.77 -6.61
C ALA A 365 15.28 27.97 -7.93
N GLY A 366 14.25 27.16 -8.14
CA GLY A 366 14.16 26.24 -9.28
C GLY A 366 13.95 24.79 -8.84
N GLN A 367 14.07 23.89 -9.80
CA GLN A 367 13.89 22.45 -9.59
C GLN A 367 15.18 21.86 -9.02
N GLY A 368 15.10 21.25 -7.84
CA GLY A 368 16.12 20.34 -7.32
C GLY A 368 15.86 18.90 -7.76
N ARG A 369 16.88 18.05 -7.66
CA ARG A 369 16.77 16.65 -8.08
C ARG A 369 17.48 15.72 -7.09
N ALA A 370 16.76 14.73 -6.57
CA ALA A 370 17.31 13.59 -5.85
C ALA A 370 16.84 12.30 -6.55
N GLN A 371 17.69 11.28 -6.62
CA GLN A 371 17.39 10.07 -7.39
C GLN A 371 18.00 8.83 -6.77
N THR A 372 17.41 7.66 -7.03
CA THR A 372 18.04 6.40 -6.64
C THR A 372 19.28 6.13 -7.50
N THR A 373 20.34 5.59 -6.88
CA THR A 373 21.62 5.29 -7.55
C THR A 373 21.58 3.96 -8.29
N ALA A 374 20.99 2.94 -7.68
CA ALA A 374 20.79 1.64 -8.31
C ALA A 374 19.62 1.70 -9.29
N LEU A 375 19.82 1.07 -10.45
CA LEU A 375 18.76 0.81 -11.41
C LEU A 375 18.02 -0.47 -11.03
N VAL A 376 16.70 -0.43 -11.19
CA VAL A 376 15.78 -1.54 -10.92
C VAL A 376 15.44 -2.22 -12.24
N PRO A 377 15.47 -3.57 -12.34
CA PRO A 377 15.06 -4.27 -13.54
C PRO A 377 13.58 -4.02 -13.86
N VAL A 378 13.28 -3.74 -15.13
CA VAL A 378 11.91 -3.57 -15.63
C VAL A 378 11.71 -4.30 -16.95
N VAL A 379 10.45 -4.54 -17.31
CA VAL A 379 10.07 -5.19 -18.58
C VAL A 379 9.37 -4.16 -19.46
N ALA A 380 9.90 -3.92 -20.66
CA ALA A 380 9.27 -3.05 -21.65
C ALA A 380 7.79 -3.41 -21.87
N GLY A 381 6.94 -2.40 -21.95
CA GLY A 381 5.48 -2.56 -22.08
C GLY A 381 4.75 -2.88 -20.77
N THR A 382 5.43 -3.16 -19.67
CA THR A 382 4.82 -3.35 -18.35
C THR A 382 4.56 -1.99 -17.70
N TYR A 383 3.46 -1.88 -16.96
CA TYR A 383 3.12 -0.67 -16.21
C TYR A 383 3.78 -0.70 -14.84
N TYR A 384 4.36 0.43 -14.42
CA TYR A 384 5.00 0.58 -13.12
C TYR A 384 4.45 1.79 -12.39
N LEU A 385 4.33 1.66 -11.07
CA LEU A 385 3.94 2.72 -10.15
C LEU A 385 5.17 3.20 -9.37
N ALA A 386 5.48 4.48 -9.44
CA ALA A 386 6.40 5.12 -8.51
C ALA A 386 5.61 5.94 -7.49
N LYS A 387 5.89 5.73 -6.20
CA LYS A 387 5.25 6.42 -5.09
C LYS A 387 6.31 7.07 -4.21
N GLN A 388 6.00 8.23 -3.65
CA GLN A 388 6.80 8.84 -2.60
C GLN A 388 5.91 9.63 -1.63
N SER A 389 6.32 9.69 -0.37
CA SER A 389 5.81 10.64 0.61
C SER A 389 6.76 11.82 0.71
N TYR A 390 6.23 13.03 0.82
CA TYR A 390 7.04 14.22 0.99
C TYR A 390 6.36 15.27 1.87
N ARG A 391 7.19 16.11 2.46
CA ARG A 391 6.80 17.26 3.29
C ARG A 391 7.70 18.43 2.94
N SER A 392 7.18 19.65 3.01
CA SER A 392 8.00 20.86 2.86
C SER A 392 7.85 21.77 4.08
N ALA A 393 8.93 22.49 4.38
CA ALA A 393 8.93 23.53 5.41
C ALA A 393 8.16 24.78 4.97
N THR A 394 8.08 25.02 3.67
CA THR A 394 7.45 26.18 3.04
C THR A 394 6.58 25.76 1.87
N ALA A 395 5.73 26.65 1.36
CA ALA A 395 4.91 26.32 0.21
C ALA A 395 5.78 26.02 -1.02
N GLY A 396 5.36 25.07 -1.85
CA GLY A 396 6.09 24.67 -3.04
C GLY A 396 5.37 23.60 -3.84
N ALA A 397 6.09 22.98 -4.77
CA ALA A 397 5.62 21.80 -5.50
C ALA A 397 6.67 20.67 -5.41
N MET A 398 6.23 19.43 -5.43
CA MET A 398 7.10 18.25 -5.51
C MET A 398 6.66 17.41 -6.69
N TRP A 399 7.60 16.91 -7.48
CA TRP A 399 7.30 15.97 -8.55
C TRP A 399 7.97 14.62 -8.32
N THR A 400 7.27 13.57 -8.75
CA THR A 400 7.75 12.19 -8.77
C THR A 400 7.97 11.80 -10.22
N ASP A 401 9.06 11.12 -10.54
CA ASP A 401 9.36 10.68 -11.90
C ASP A 401 10.01 9.29 -11.94
N ILE A 402 9.94 8.65 -13.11
CA ILE A 402 10.64 7.40 -13.43
C ILE A 402 11.55 7.69 -14.63
N ASP A 403 12.86 7.51 -14.45
CA ASP A 403 13.80 7.49 -15.57
C ASP A 403 13.91 6.07 -16.13
N TRP A 404 13.87 5.92 -17.45
CA TRP A 404 14.00 4.64 -18.14
C TRP A 404 15.36 4.49 -18.81
N TYR A 405 15.89 3.27 -18.79
CA TYR A 405 17.20 2.93 -19.35
C TYR A 405 17.12 1.66 -20.20
N ALA A 406 17.91 1.64 -21.27
CA ALA A 406 18.09 0.46 -22.12
C ALA A 406 18.89 -0.62 -21.38
N SER A 407 18.99 -1.82 -21.98
CA SER A 407 19.65 -2.99 -21.37
C SER A 407 21.11 -2.80 -20.97
N ASP A 408 21.81 -1.81 -21.53
CA ASP A 408 23.18 -1.45 -21.15
C ASP A 408 23.29 -0.72 -19.80
N GLY A 409 22.15 -0.28 -19.23
CA GLY A 409 22.10 0.43 -17.95
C GLY A 409 22.64 1.87 -18.01
N VAL A 410 22.95 2.40 -19.18
CA VAL A 410 23.55 3.74 -19.36
C VAL A 410 22.77 4.58 -20.35
N THR A 411 22.25 3.98 -21.43
CA THR A 411 21.47 4.69 -22.43
C THR A 411 20.11 5.08 -21.84
N TRP A 412 19.95 6.38 -21.59
CA TRP A 412 18.69 6.96 -21.14
C TRP A 412 17.68 6.99 -22.28
N LEU A 413 16.52 6.37 -22.06
CA LEU A 413 15.43 6.29 -23.04
C LEU A 413 14.40 7.41 -22.87
N GLY A 414 14.57 8.25 -21.85
CA GLY A 414 13.62 9.28 -21.48
C GLY A 414 13.13 9.13 -20.04
N ASN A 415 12.45 10.15 -19.56
CA ASN A 415 11.66 10.07 -18.35
C ASN A 415 10.18 9.90 -18.68
N ALA A 416 9.40 9.51 -17.69
CA ALA A 416 8.02 9.15 -17.90
C ALA A 416 7.07 10.38 -17.94
N GLY A 417 7.62 11.58 -17.76
CA GLY A 417 6.88 12.82 -17.58
C GLY A 417 6.39 12.93 -16.13
N PRO A 418 6.91 13.88 -15.32
CA PRO A 418 6.60 13.93 -13.90
C PRO A 418 5.14 14.33 -13.63
N ASP A 419 4.44 13.65 -12.71
CA ASP A 419 3.17 14.19 -12.20
C ASP A 419 3.44 15.26 -11.14
N ARG A 420 2.61 16.30 -11.17
CA ARG A 420 2.86 17.53 -10.44
C ARG A 420 1.83 17.75 -9.33
N ASP A 421 2.29 17.76 -8.08
CA ASP A 421 1.49 18.30 -6.99
C ASP A 421 1.84 19.76 -6.75
N LEU A 422 0.87 20.64 -7.04
CA LEU A 422 0.98 22.08 -6.89
C LEU A 422 0.33 22.52 -5.57
N GLY A 423 0.87 23.59 -4.97
CA GLY A 423 0.20 24.27 -3.84
C GLY A 423 0.24 23.48 -2.53
N LEU A 424 1.35 22.78 -2.26
CA LEU A 424 1.50 21.97 -1.05
C LEU A 424 1.42 22.83 0.20
N THR A 425 0.55 22.44 1.13
CA THR A 425 0.44 23.13 2.43
C THR A 425 1.64 22.76 3.29
N PRO A 426 2.37 23.75 3.84
CA PRO A 426 3.52 23.51 4.70
C PRO A 426 3.18 22.64 5.92
N GLY A 427 4.12 21.81 6.35
CA GLY A 427 4.01 21.09 7.62
C GLY A 427 3.14 19.82 7.61
N SER A 428 2.49 19.47 6.50
CA SER A 428 1.80 18.17 6.34
C SER A 428 2.59 17.23 5.44
N TRP A 429 2.46 15.92 5.68
CA TRP A 429 2.93 14.89 4.75
C TRP A 429 1.91 14.71 3.63
N TRP A 430 2.41 14.69 2.41
CA TRP A 430 1.66 14.44 1.19
C TRP A 430 2.23 13.19 0.52
N SER A 431 1.43 12.51 -0.29
CA SER A 431 1.90 11.38 -1.09
C SER A 431 1.50 11.55 -2.53
N ASN A 432 2.44 11.30 -3.43
CA ASN A 432 2.23 11.29 -4.87
C ASN A 432 2.53 9.89 -5.39
N THR A 433 1.68 9.40 -6.29
CA THR A 433 1.90 8.16 -7.01
C THR A 433 1.73 8.41 -8.50
N ILE A 434 2.73 8.05 -9.28
CA ILE A 434 2.70 8.11 -10.74
C ILE A 434 2.68 6.71 -11.31
N GLY A 435 1.88 6.52 -12.35
CA GLY A 435 1.83 5.28 -13.09
C GLY A 435 2.28 5.49 -14.52
N ARG A 436 3.20 4.66 -15.02
CA ARG A 436 3.75 4.81 -16.38
C ARG A 436 4.10 3.45 -16.99
N LYS A 437 3.84 3.32 -18.30
CA LYS A 437 4.21 2.13 -19.09
C LYS A 437 5.69 2.25 -19.47
N ALA A 438 6.48 1.22 -19.18
CA ALA A 438 7.87 1.17 -19.59
C ALA A 438 7.97 1.23 -21.13
N PRO A 439 8.77 2.16 -21.71
CA PRO A 439 8.83 2.32 -23.16
C PRO A 439 9.51 1.12 -23.84
N PRO A 440 9.35 0.96 -25.17
CA PRO A 440 10.08 -0.06 -25.92
C PRO A 440 11.59 0.01 -25.67
N GLY A 441 12.21 -1.13 -25.40
CA GLY A 441 13.65 -1.23 -25.11
C GLY A 441 14.03 -0.93 -23.65
N ALA A 442 13.11 -0.49 -22.80
CA ALA A 442 13.38 -0.32 -21.37
C ALA A 442 13.64 -1.67 -20.69
N ALA A 443 14.78 -1.75 -20.01
CA ALA A 443 15.20 -2.90 -19.21
C ALA A 443 15.49 -2.51 -17.75
N TRP A 444 15.68 -1.21 -17.51
CA TRP A 444 16.05 -0.66 -16.22
C TRP A 444 15.30 0.64 -15.94
N ALA A 445 15.03 0.92 -14.66
CA ALA A 445 14.37 2.13 -14.22
C ALA A 445 14.93 2.65 -12.88
N ARG A 446 14.71 3.92 -12.57
CA ARG A 446 14.94 4.48 -11.24
C ARG A 446 13.89 5.52 -10.86
N VAL A 447 13.72 5.75 -9.56
CA VAL A 447 12.81 6.77 -9.05
C VAL A 447 13.55 8.08 -8.84
N VAL A 448 12.89 9.19 -9.15
CA VAL A 448 13.42 10.54 -9.02
C VAL A 448 12.44 11.41 -8.24
N SER A 449 12.96 12.13 -7.24
CA SER A 449 12.26 13.17 -6.50
C SER A 449 12.73 14.54 -7.00
N LEU A 450 11.77 15.39 -7.37
CA LEU A 450 12.00 16.67 -8.03
C LEU A 450 11.33 17.81 -7.26
N PRO A 451 11.89 18.25 -6.12
CA PRO A 451 11.38 19.41 -5.41
C PRO A 451 11.49 20.67 -6.27
N GLN A 452 10.39 21.42 -6.39
CA GLN A 452 10.37 22.72 -7.04
C GLN A 452 10.32 23.81 -5.96
N SER A 453 11.45 24.47 -5.79
CA SER A 453 11.61 25.51 -4.77
C SER A 453 11.46 26.90 -5.37
N THR A 454 10.77 27.79 -4.64
CA THR A 454 10.61 29.20 -5.01
C THR A 454 11.71 30.07 -4.43
N LEU A 455 12.45 29.56 -3.44
CA LEU A 455 13.50 30.25 -2.71
C LEU A 455 14.76 29.39 -2.60
N ALA A 456 15.92 30.04 -2.50
CA ALA A 456 17.18 29.39 -2.16
C ALA A 456 17.14 28.86 -0.72
N GLY A 457 17.71 27.67 -0.51
CA GLY A 457 17.77 27.01 0.79
C GLY A 457 16.48 26.31 1.24
N GLN A 458 15.46 26.21 0.37
CA GLN A 458 14.22 25.52 0.72
C GLN A 458 14.47 24.02 0.95
N VAL A 459 13.87 23.50 2.03
CA VAL A 459 14.06 22.14 2.53
C VAL A 459 12.80 21.29 2.29
N TRP A 460 13.04 20.08 1.80
CA TRP A 460 12.04 19.05 1.55
C TRP A 460 12.42 17.78 2.30
N TRP A 461 11.45 17.08 2.86
CA TRP A 461 11.64 15.74 3.41
C TRP A 461 10.95 14.74 2.49
N VAL A 462 11.65 13.66 2.13
CA VAL A 462 11.19 12.59 1.25
C VAL A 462 11.36 11.26 1.99
N ASP A 463 10.33 10.42 1.93
CA ASP A 463 10.24 9.14 2.65
C ASP A 463 9.28 8.18 1.93
N ALA A 464 9.23 6.92 2.34
CA ALA A 464 8.32 5.88 1.84
C ALA A 464 8.30 5.78 0.30
N VAL A 465 9.49 5.76 -0.31
CA VAL A 465 9.68 5.77 -1.77
C VAL A 465 9.57 4.36 -2.36
N GLY A 466 8.66 4.16 -3.31
CA GLY A 466 8.50 2.87 -3.98
C GLY A 466 8.54 2.93 -5.50
N LEU A 467 8.96 1.83 -6.09
CA LEU A 467 8.72 1.47 -7.49
C LEU A 467 8.14 0.05 -7.50
N SER A 468 6.96 -0.14 -8.06
CA SER A 468 6.28 -1.44 -8.07
C SER A 468 5.65 -1.71 -9.42
N VAL A 469 5.36 -2.98 -9.73
CA VAL A 469 4.56 -3.32 -10.91
C VAL A 469 3.13 -2.85 -10.67
N GLY A 470 2.60 -2.07 -11.61
CA GLY A 470 1.27 -1.49 -11.56
C GLY A 470 0.28 -2.17 -12.50
N THR A 471 -0.99 -1.91 -12.25
CA THR A 471 -2.05 -2.11 -13.26
C THR A 471 -2.16 -0.82 -14.07
N PRO A 472 -2.23 -0.89 -15.42
CA PRO A 472 -2.45 0.31 -16.22
C PRO A 472 -3.78 0.97 -15.83
N PRO A 473 -3.90 2.31 -15.90
CA PRO A 473 -5.11 3.04 -15.50
C PRO A 473 -6.28 2.72 -16.43
N TYR A 474 -5.98 2.24 -17.63
CA TYR A 474 -6.97 1.72 -18.54
C TYR A 474 -6.35 0.66 -19.46
N GLU A 475 -7.20 -0.15 -20.08
CA GLU A 475 -6.87 -1.03 -21.19
C GLU A 475 -7.85 -0.76 -22.32
N LEU A 476 -7.38 -0.77 -23.57
CA LEU A 476 -8.22 -0.51 -24.74
C LEU A 476 -8.03 -1.61 -25.78
N THR A 477 -9.14 -2.23 -26.19
CA THR A 477 -9.16 -3.36 -27.14
C THR A 477 -10.15 -3.09 -28.27
N ALA A 478 -9.77 -3.39 -29.52
CA ALA A 478 -10.63 -3.30 -30.69
C ALA A 478 -11.22 -4.66 -31.00
N HIS A 479 -12.48 -4.67 -31.42
CA HIS A 479 -13.27 -5.85 -31.76
C HIS A 479 -13.79 -5.76 -33.19
N PRO A 480 -12.99 -6.12 -34.21
CA PRO A 480 -13.41 -6.08 -35.61
C PRO A 480 -14.65 -6.95 -35.91
N GLU A 481 -14.83 -8.03 -35.16
CA GLU A 481 -15.93 -8.99 -35.26
C GLU A 481 -17.29 -8.43 -34.88
N THR A 482 -17.33 -7.41 -34.01
CA THR A 482 -18.54 -6.67 -33.61
C THR A 482 -18.52 -5.22 -34.07
N GLY A 483 -17.43 -4.79 -34.71
CA GLY A 483 -17.19 -3.39 -35.03
C GLY A 483 -17.26 -2.51 -33.79
N SER A 484 -16.62 -2.88 -32.68
CA SER A 484 -16.65 -2.11 -31.43
C SER A 484 -15.27 -1.94 -30.82
N ALA A 485 -15.17 -1.11 -29.78
CA ALA A 485 -13.98 -1.01 -28.94
C ALA A 485 -14.38 -1.15 -27.47
N THR A 486 -13.54 -1.82 -26.68
CA THR A 486 -13.74 -1.99 -25.23
C THR A 486 -12.66 -1.24 -24.47
N LEU A 487 -13.08 -0.26 -23.68
CA LEU A 487 -12.27 0.50 -22.73
C LEU A 487 -12.51 -0.08 -21.32
N VAL A 488 -11.47 -0.64 -20.72
CA VAL A 488 -11.44 -1.00 -19.30
C VAL A 488 -10.78 0.15 -18.56
N ILE A 489 -11.48 0.77 -17.62
CA ILE A 489 -10.96 1.83 -16.75
C ILE A 489 -10.68 1.21 -15.39
N ASN A 490 -9.40 1.15 -15.01
CA ASN A 490 -8.96 0.67 -13.72
C ASN A 490 -8.89 1.83 -12.72
N ASN A 491 -9.12 1.51 -11.45
CA ASN A 491 -9.20 2.49 -10.36
C ASN A 491 -10.23 3.61 -10.63
N ALA A 492 -11.40 3.25 -11.16
CA ALA A 492 -12.48 4.18 -11.48
C ALA A 492 -13.01 4.93 -10.23
N THR A 493 -12.87 4.34 -9.04
CA THR A 493 -13.24 4.93 -7.74
C THR A 493 -12.08 5.63 -7.02
N SER A 494 -10.92 5.82 -7.65
CA SER A 494 -9.80 6.49 -6.96
C SER A 494 -10.14 7.94 -6.61
N SER A 495 -9.43 8.51 -5.63
CA SER A 495 -9.63 9.89 -5.17
C SER A 495 -11.04 10.20 -4.66
N GLY A 496 -11.80 9.18 -4.26
CA GLY A 496 -13.19 9.34 -3.80
C GLY A 496 -14.19 9.61 -4.93
N ALA A 497 -13.83 9.31 -6.17
CA ALA A 497 -14.74 9.46 -7.31
C ALA A 497 -16.00 8.60 -7.13
N THR A 498 -17.16 9.22 -7.34
CA THR A 498 -18.48 8.58 -7.24
C THR A 498 -19.18 8.48 -8.59
N SER A 499 -18.78 9.30 -9.56
CA SER A 499 -19.31 9.28 -10.92
C SER A 499 -18.23 9.52 -11.97
N ILE A 500 -18.53 9.20 -13.22
CA ILE A 500 -17.59 9.27 -14.34
C ILE A 500 -18.29 9.75 -15.63
N THR A 501 -17.56 10.52 -16.43
CA THR A 501 -17.91 10.85 -17.83
C THR A 501 -16.93 10.14 -18.77
N VAL A 502 -17.41 9.63 -19.90
CA VAL A 502 -16.57 9.01 -20.94
C VAL A 502 -16.93 9.55 -22.32
N HIS A 503 -15.94 10.12 -23.00
CA HIS A 503 -16.04 10.66 -24.36
C HIS A 503 -15.13 9.88 -25.31
N ARG A 504 -15.63 9.62 -26.51
CA ARG A 504 -14.80 9.32 -27.68
C ARG A 504 -14.36 10.62 -28.32
N VAL A 505 -13.09 10.69 -28.69
CA VAL A 505 -12.50 11.83 -29.40
C VAL A 505 -12.04 11.36 -30.77
N ASP A 506 -12.64 11.94 -31.79
CA ASP A 506 -12.34 11.65 -33.20
C ASP A 506 -11.03 12.35 -33.65
N PRO A 507 -10.41 11.98 -34.79
CA PRO A 507 -9.15 12.58 -35.28
C PRO A 507 -9.17 14.11 -35.43
N ASP A 508 -10.36 14.69 -35.62
CA ASP A 508 -10.58 16.14 -35.76
C ASP A 508 -10.72 16.86 -34.41
N GLY A 509 -10.65 16.11 -33.29
CA GLY A 509 -10.84 16.60 -31.93
C GLY A 509 -12.30 16.67 -31.48
N THR A 510 -13.26 16.27 -32.32
CA THR A 510 -14.68 16.23 -31.95
C THR A 510 -14.91 15.24 -30.82
N ARG A 511 -15.60 15.68 -29.77
CA ARG A 511 -15.94 14.86 -28.60
C ARG A 511 -17.38 14.38 -28.69
N SER A 512 -17.56 13.06 -28.65
CA SER A 512 -18.87 12.41 -28.62
C SER A 512 -19.01 11.58 -27.35
N PRO A 513 -20.13 11.68 -26.60
CA PRO A 513 -20.33 10.83 -25.44
C PRO A 513 -20.46 9.37 -25.82
N VAL A 514 -19.81 8.49 -25.05
CA VAL A 514 -19.93 7.05 -25.25
C VAL A 514 -21.26 6.59 -24.66
N ARG A 515 -22.03 5.79 -25.42
CA ARG A 515 -23.30 5.24 -24.93
C ARG A 515 -23.04 4.17 -23.88
N GLY A 516 -23.71 4.28 -22.75
CA GLY A 516 -23.73 3.29 -21.67
C GLY A 516 -25.10 2.66 -21.48
N TYR A 517 -25.23 1.86 -20.42
CA TYR A 517 -26.52 1.34 -19.99
C TYR A 517 -27.35 2.45 -19.35
N GLY A 518 -28.58 2.65 -19.85
CA GLY A 518 -29.49 3.70 -19.35
C GLY A 518 -29.27 5.11 -19.92
N GLY A 519 -28.18 5.37 -20.64
CA GLY A 519 -27.95 6.65 -21.32
C GLY A 519 -26.52 6.84 -21.78
N ASP A 520 -26.15 8.07 -22.10
CA ASP A 520 -24.76 8.44 -22.31
C ASP A 520 -23.97 8.37 -21.00
N LEU A 521 -22.70 7.98 -21.08
CA LEU A 521 -21.77 7.95 -19.95
C LEU A 521 -21.36 9.38 -19.60
N GLU A 522 -22.31 10.15 -19.09
CA GLU A 522 -22.16 11.53 -18.63
C GLU A 522 -22.49 11.61 -17.16
N ASN A 523 -21.46 11.79 -16.33
CA ASN A 523 -21.58 11.85 -14.87
C ASN A 523 -22.38 10.66 -14.28
N VAL A 524 -22.15 9.45 -14.80
CA VAL A 524 -22.83 8.23 -14.35
C VAL A 524 -22.14 7.65 -13.12
N ALA A 525 -22.89 7.02 -12.23
CA ALA A 525 -22.32 6.39 -11.04
C ALA A 525 -21.28 5.33 -11.40
N VAL A 526 -20.15 5.32 -10.70
CA VAL A 526 -19.11 4.31 -10.88
C VAL A 526 -19.53 3.01 -10.18
N PRO A 527 -19.66 1.87 -10.90
CA PRO A 527 -20.14 0.62 -10.32
C PRO A 527 -19.12 -0.06 -9.39
N GLY A 528 -17.83 0.27 -9.53
CA GLY A 528 -16.76 -0.28 -8.71
C GLY A 528 -15.38 0.20 -9.17
N ALA A 529 -14.32 -0.33 -8.56
CA ALA A 529 -12.94 0.08 -8.86
C ALA A 529 -12.51 -0.20 -10.31
N VAL A 530 -13.19 -1.10 -11.02
CA VAL A 530 -12.99 -1.37 -12.45
C VAL A 530 -14.30 -1.10 -13.17
N MET A 531 -14.25 -0.32 -14.24
CA MET A 531 -15.38 -0.07 -15.12
C MET A 531 -15.05 -0.53 -16.53
N VAL A 532 -15.92 -1.35 -17.13
CA VAL A 532 -15.77 -1.80 -18.52
C VAL A 532 -16.80 -1.10 -19.37
N VAL A 533 -16.34 -0.40 -20.41
CA VAL A 533 -17.15 0.35 -21.37
C VAL A 533 -16.94 -0.26 -22.75
N THR A 534 -18.03 -0.59 -23.45
CA THR A 534 -17.95 -1.02 -24.86
C THR A 534 -18.64 -0.02 -25.74
N ASP A 535 -17.90 0.57 -26.67
CA ASP A 535 -18.38 1.54 -27.63
C ASP A 535 -18.68 0.85 -28.97
N TYR A 536 -19.97 0.67 -29.24
CA TYR A 536 -20.49 0.13 -30.50
C TYR A 536 -20.71 1.21 -31.57
N GLU A 537 -20.46 2.48 -31.24
CA GLU A 537 -20.60 3.62 -32.15
C GLU A 537 -19.25 4.11 -32.71
N VAL A 538 -18.16 3.41 -32.39
CA VAL A 538 -16.80 3.75 -32.83
C VAL A 538 -16.68 3.79 -34.37
N PRO A 539 -16.02 4.80 -34.96
CA PRO A 539 -15.78 4.86 -36.40
C PRO A 539 -14.81 3.75 -36.84
N LEU A 540 -15.02 3.22 -38.04
CA LEU A 540 -14.20 2.15 -38.59
C LEU A 540 -13.00 2.74 -39.35
N GLY A 541 -11.81 2.18 -39.13
CA GLY A 541 -10.59 2.56 -39.84
C GLY A 541 -10.03 3.95 -39.51
N ALA A 542 -10.55 4.62 -38.49
CA ALA A 542 -10.04 5.89 -37.98
C ALA A 542 -9.33 5.68 -36.64
N GLU A 543 -8.27 6.44 -36.38
CA GLU A 543 -7.60 6.47 -35.08
C GLU A 543 -8.39 7.37 -34.13
N ILE A 544 -8.93 6.78 -33.08
CA ILE A 544 -9.67 7.50 -32.04
C ILE A 544 -8.98 7.35 -30.69
N HIS A 545 -9.30 8.24 -29.76
CA HIS A 545 -8.98 8.05 -28.35
C HIS A 545 -10.17 8.30 -27.45
N TYR A 546 -10.10 7.79 -26.22
CA TYR A 546 -11.12 8.05 -25.20
C TYR A 546 -10.60 9.05 -24.18
N GLU A 547 -11.47 9.95 -23.75
CA GLU A 547 -11.26 10.77 -22.56
C GLU A 547 -12.25 10.32 -21.49
N TYR A 548 -11.79 10.19 -20.24
CA TYR A 548 -12.68 9.95 -19.11
C TYR A 548 -12.40 10.93 -17.99
N ILE A 549 -13.45 11.33 -17.27
CA ILE A 549 -13.40 12.33 -16.21
C ILE A 549 -14.02 11.72 -14.96
N ARG A 550 -13.28 11.72 -13.85
CA ARG A 550 -13.76 11.19 -12.56
C ARG A 550 -14.22 12.34 -11.67
N HIS A 551 -15.43 12.21 -11.15
CA HIS A 551 -16.09 13.24 -10.34
C HIS A 551 -16.18 12.77 -8.90
N ALA A 552 -15.54 13.51 -7.99
CA ALA A 552 -15.62 13.28 -6.55
C ALA A 552 -16.64 14.25 -5.90
N PRO A 553 -17.25 13.89 -4.76
CA PRO A 553 -18.17 14.77 -4.05
C PRO A 553 -17.43 15.99 -3.46
N GLY A 554 -17.86 17.21 -3.82
CA GLY A 554 -17.39 18.47 -3.23
C GLY A 554 -16.59 19.37 -4.18
N PRO A 555 -16.49 20.69 -3.90
CA PRO A 555 -15.75 21.63 -4.76
C PRO A 555 -14.27 21.79 -4.37
N PRO A 556 -13.31 21.87 -5.33
CA PRO A 556 -13.41 21.59 -6.75
C PRO A 556 -12.86 20.18 -7.05
N ALA A 557 -13.59 19.12 -6.69
CA ALA A 557 -13.08 17.75 -6.77
C ALA A 557 -13.36 17.10 -8.14
N VAL A 558 -12.80 17.70 -9.20
CA VAL A 558 -12.72 17.08 -10.54
C VAL A 558 -11.30 16.59 -10.75
N ASP A 559 -11.10 15.28 -10.71
CA ASP A 559 -9.83 14.68 -11.13
C ASP A 559 -9.88 14.47 -12.65
N TYR A 560 -9.16 15.32 -13.36
CA TYR A 560 -8.90 15.12 -14.78
C TYR A 560 -7.86 14.02 -14.95
N SER A 561 -8.30 12.80 -15.21
CA SER A 561 -7.42 11.73 -15.68
C SER A 561 -7.69 11.44 -17.14
N THR A 562 -7.01 12.15 -18.03
CA THR A 562 -7.08 11.87 -19.46
C THR A 562 -6.23 10.64 -19.79
N GLY A 563 -6.89 9.53 -20.13
CA GLY A 563 -6.21 8.35 -20.67
C GLY A 563 -6.23 8.35 -22.19
N THR A 564 -5.28 9.03 -22.84
CA THR A 564 -5.20 9.06 -24.30
C THR A 564 -4.58 7.75 -24.84
N THR A 565 -5.34 6.98 -25.59
CA THR A 565 -4.83 5.88 -26.43
C THR A 565 -5.30 6.05 -27.85
N GLY A 566 -4.44 5.88 -28.84
CA GLY A 566 -4.90 5.66 -30.21
C GLY A 566 -5.39 4.21 -30.36
N ILE A 567 -6.64 4.02 -30.77
CA ILE A 567 -7.10 2.73 -31.29
C ILE A 567 -7.69 2.89 -32.68
N VAL A 568 -7.39 1.92 -33.53
CA VAL A 568 -8.01 1.78 -34.85
C VAL A 568 -8.86 0.52 -34.82
N VAL A 569 -10.18 0.70 -34.90
CA VAL A 569 -11.08 -0.44 -35.13
C VAL A 569 -10.98 -0.80 -36.60
N ALA A 570 -10.45 -1.98 -36.91
CA ALA A 570 -10.28 -2.39 -38.29
C ALA A 570 -11.65 -2.41 -39.01
N PRO A 571 -11.75 -1.84 -40.24
CA PRO A 571 -12.92 -2.06 -41.06
C PRO A 571 -13.07 -3.57 -41.35
N PRO A 572 -14.25 -4.03 -41.79
CA PRO A 572 -14.40 -5.36 -42.35
C PRO A 572 -13.26 -5.72 -43.30
N ALA A 573 -12.72 -6.94 -43.17
CA ALA A 573 -11.58 -7.40 -43.97
C ALA A 573 -11.87 -7.35 -45.48
N ASP A 574 -13.13 -7.59 -45.85
CA ASP A 574 -13.60 -7.39 -47.22
C ASP A 574 -14.16 -5.95 -47.35
N PRO A 575 -13.60 -5.12 -48.25
CA PRO A 575 -14.03 -3.74 -48.44
C PRO A 575 -15.47 -3.62 -48.92
N ALA A 576 -16.10 -4.68 -49.44
CA ALA A 576 -17.49 -4.66 -49.86
C ALA A 576 -18.48 -4.64 -48.68
N TYR A 577 -18.02 -4.74 -47.43
CA TYR A 577 -18.90 -4.83 -46.27
C TYR A 577 -18.96 -3.54 -45.44
N VAL A 578 -20.15 -3.29 -44.88
CA VAL A 578 -20.41 -2.25 -43.89
C VAL A 578 -21.05 -2.82 -42.65
N TRP A 579 -21.04 -2.04 -41.57
CA TRP A 579 -21.80 -2.33 -40.37
C TRP A 579 -23.09 -1.52 -40.37
N LEU A 580 -24.22 -2.21 -40.18
CA LEU A 580 -25.49 -1.63 -39.81
C LEU A 580 -25.77 -2.03 -38.36
N SER A 581 -25.59 -1.07 -37.45
CA SER A 581 -25.61 -1.33 -36.00
C SER A 581 -26.86 -0.71 -35.37
N ASP A 582 -27.48 -1.38 -34.40
CA ASP A 582 -28.50 -0.76 -33.54
C ASP A 582 -27.79 -0.23 -32.27
N PRO A 583 -27.66 1.10 -32.10
CA PRO A 583 -26.95 1.66 -30.95
C PRO A 583 -27.64 1.37 -29.61
N GLY A 584 -28.97 1.18 -29.62
CA GLY A 584 -29.74 0.85 -28.42
C GLY A 584 -29.73 -0.64 -28.10
N GLN A 585 -29.54 -1.50 -29.11
CA GLN A 585 -29.47 -2.97 -28.94
C GLN A 585 -28.32 -3.57 -29.77
N PRO A 586 -27.06 -3.44 -29.33
CA PRO A 586 -25.90 -3.81 -30.15
C PRO A 586 -25.87 -5.25 -30.62
N ALA A 587 -26.51 -6.19 -29.91
CA ALA A 587 -26.66 -7.59 -30.32
C ALA A 587 -27.42 -7.78 -31.64
N ARG A 588 -28.17 -6.76 -32.09
CA ARG A 588 -28.85 -6.74 -33.39
C ARG A 588 -27.98 -6.27 -34.53
N SER A 589 -26.76 -5.83 -34.27
CA SER A 589 -25.88 -5.31 -35.32
C SER A 589 -25.53 -6.41 -36.32
N ILE A 590 -25.42 -6.03 -37.60
CA ILE A 590 -25.08 -6.95 -38.67
C ILE A 590 -24.08 -6.32 -39.63
N ARG A 591 -23.21 -7.18 -40.17
CA ARG A 591 -22.30 -6.85 -41.25
C ARG A 591 -22.97 -7.18 -42.59
N LEU A 592 -23.13 -6.18 -43.47
CA LEU A 592 -23.82 -6.30 -44.75
C LEU A 592 -22.87 -6.07 -45.91
N MET A 593 -22.97 -6.91 -46.95
CA MET A 593 -22.25 -6.67 -48.20
C MET A 593 -23.02 -5.61 -49.00
N ILE A 594 -22.40 -4.49 -49.32
CA ILE A 594 -23.01 -3.44 -50.13
C ILE A 594 -22.91 -3.81 -51.61
N GLU A 595 -24.01 -3.62 -52.33
CA GLU A 595 -24.04 -3.54 -53.79
C GLU A 595 -23.73 -2.12 -54.27
N LYS A 596 -24.40 -1.13 -53.67
CA LYS A 596 -24.26 0.29 -53.99
C LYS A 596 -24.48 1.17 -52.75
N PRO A 597 -23.60 2.15 -52.48
CA PRO A 597 -23.84 3.14 -51.43
C PRO A 597 -25.04 4.05 -51.75
N PRO A 598 -25.67 4.69 -50.75
CA PRO A 598 -26.72 5.69 -50.99
C PRO A 598 -26.27 6.83 -51.89
N ASP A 599 -27.07 7.14 -52.90
CA ASP A 599 -26.99 8.41 -53.62
C ASP A 599 -27.75 9.46 -52.81
N TRP A 600 -27.04 10.27 -52.04
CA TRP A 600 -27.66 11.25 -51.15
C TRP A 600 -28.37 12.37 -51.90
N THR A 601 -29.65 12.58 -51.59
CA THR A 601 -30.46 13.71 -52.04
C THR A 601 -30.78 14.65 -50.89
N PHE A 602 -30.67 15.95 -51.13
CA PHE A 602 -30.95 16.98 -50.12
C PHE A 602 -32.22 17.73 -50.51
N GLY A 603 -33.34 17.34 -49.91
CA GLY A 603 -34.63 18.00 -50.11
C GLY A 603 -34.60 19.47 -49.65
N ILE A 604 -35.34 20.34 -50.33
CA ILE A 604 -35.51 21.73 -49.93
C ILE A 604 -36.93 22.19 -50.26
N GLU A 605 -37.60 22.81 -49.30
CA GLU A 605 -38.85 23.51 -49.57
C GLU A 605 -38.53 24.81 -50.30
N ARG A 606 -39.04 24.94 -51.53
CA ARG A 606 -38.72 26.08 -52.38
C ARG A 606 -39.97 26.58 -53.12
N ALA A 607 -40.23 27.87 -52.98
CA ALA A 607 -41.20 28.60 -53.80
C ALA A 607 -40.47 29.42 -54.86
N VAL A 608 -40.96 29.37 -56.10
CA VAL A 608 -40.42 30.13 -57.23
C VAL A 608 -41.47 31.12 -57.71
N TYR A 609 -41.27 32.40 -57.41
CA TYR A 609 -42.15 33.48 -57.82
C TYR A 609 -41.66 34.08 -59.13
N ARG A 610 -42.38 33.82 -60.22
CA ARG A 610 -42.13 34.45 -61.52
C ARG A 610 -42.90 35.78 -61.59
N VAL A 611 -42.24 36.88 -61.26
CA VAL A 611 -42.85 38.22 -61.23
C VAL A 611 -42.93 38.78 -62.65
N ARG A 612 -44.12 39.23 -63.07
CA ARG A 612 -44.35 39.83 -64.39
C ARG A 612 -43.47 41.08 -64.57
N GLY A 613 -42.76 41.16 -65.70
CA GLY A 613 -41.82 42.26 -65.98
C GLY A 613 -40.38 42.01 -65.53
N ARG A 614 -40.09 40.84 -64.93
CA ARG A 614 -38.75 40.40 -64.56
C ARG A 614 -38.41 39.10 -65.31
N ALA A 615 -37.23 39.04 -65.93
CA ALA A 615 -36.76 37.83 -66.61
C ALA A 615 -36.39 36.73 -65.60
N ASP A 616 -35.78 37.11 -64.48
CA ASP A 616 -35.37 36.19 -63.43
C ASP A 616 -36.46 35.99 -62.37
N PRO A 617 -36.76 34.73 -61.97
CA PRO A 617 -37.66 34.48 -60.86
C PRO A 617 -37.05 34.92 -59.52
N ILE A 618 -37.90 35.22 -58.54
CA ILE A 618 -37.50 35.33 -57.13
C ILE A 618 -37.69 33.95 -56.52
N VAL A 619 -36.59 33.36 -56.03
CA VAL A 619 -36.61 32.05 -55.38
C VAL A 619 -36.55 32.28 -53.86
N ARG A 620 -37.57 31.80 -53.14
CA ARG A 620 -37.54 31.70 -51.68
C ARG A 620 -37.37 30.24 -51.33
N SER A 621 -36.22 29.90 -50.77
CA SER A 621 -35.90 28.56 -50.29
C SER A 621 -35.80 28.56 -48.78
N ASP A 622 -36.26 27.48 -48.17
CA ASP A 622 -35.96 27.15 -46.78
C ASP A 622 -34.57 26.50 -46.64
N VAL A 623 -34.23 25.99 -45.47
CA VAL A 623 -33.01 25.21 -45.22
C VAL A 623 -33.12 23.83 -45.87
N ARG A 624 -32.01 23.31 -46.41
CA ARG A 624 -31.94 21.94 -46.93
C ARG A 624 -32.17 20.94 -45.79
N ARG A 625 -32.97 19.91 -46.04
CA ARG A 625 -33.22 18.81 -45.12
C ARG A 625 -32.02 17.87 -45.05
N THR A 626 -32.03 16.96 -44.07
CA THR A 626 -31.02 15.91 -43.97
C THR A 626 -31.01 15.02 -45.22
N PRO A 627 -29.87 14.39 -45.54
CA PRO A 627 -29.76 13.52 -46.71
C PRO A 627 -30.75 12.34 -46.66
N GLU A 628 -31.35 12.03 -47.82
CA GLU A 628 -32.17 10.83 -48.05
C GLU A 628 -31.62 10.06 -49.26
N GLY A 629 -31.58 8.73 -49.21
CA GLY A 629 -31.08 7.88 -50.30
C GLY A 629 -31.23 6.39 -50.04
N ASP A 630 -31.06 5.55 -51.06
CA ASP A 630 -31.24 4.10 -50.95
C ASP A 630 -29.91 3.35 -50.81
N LEU A 631 -29.74 2.59 -49.72
CA LEU A 631 -28.66 1.62 -49.59
C LEU A 631 -29.07 0.30 -50.24
N ALA A 632 -28.29 -0.17 -51.22
CA ALA A 632 -28.47 -1.50 -51.81
C ALA A 632 -27.44 -2.49 -51.24
N ALA A 633 -27.90 -3.62 -50.71
CA ALA A 633 -27.04 -4.60 -50.04
C ALA A 633 -27.44 -6.06 -50.35
N TYR A 634 -26.55 -7.01 -50.08
CA TYR A 634 -26.78 -8.44 -50.21
C TYR A 634 -26.70 -9.17 -48.87
N THR A 635 -27.58 -10.14 -48.69
CA THR A 635 -27.44 -11.22 -47.70
C THR A 635 -27.33 -12.54 -48.45
N TRP A 636 -26.27 -13.31 -48.23
CA TRP A 636 -26.00 -14.53 -49.01
C TRP A 636 -26.56 -15.78 -48.36
N THR A 637 -26.68 -15.79 -47.04
CA THR A 637 -27.19 -16.93 -46.27
C THR A 637 -28.57 -16.63 -45.68
N THR A 638 -29.33 -17.68 -45.38
CA THR A 638 -30.59 -17.55 -44.63
C THR A 638 -30.36 -16.98 -43.23
N SER A 639 -29.18 -17.22 -42.65
CA SER A 639 -28.79 -16.62 -41.37
C SER A 639 -28.64 -15.10 -41.48
N ASP A 640 -28.00 -14.61 -42.54
CA ASP A 640 -27.84 -13.17 -42.77
C ASP A 640 -29.19 -12.48 -43.06
N ASP A 641 -30.07 -13.12 -43.86
CA ASP A 641 -31.44 -12.63 -44.11
C ASP A 641 -32.24 -12.55 -42.81
N THR A 642 -32.14 -13.57 -41.96
CA THR A 642 -32.83 -13.59 -40.64
C THR A 642 -32.26 -12.53 -39.71
N GLN A 643 -30.93 -12.38 -39.65
CA GLN A 643 -30.28 -11.39 -38.79
C GLN A 643 -30.60 -9.97 -39.25
N LEU A 644 -30.62 -9.68 -40.56
CA LEU A 644 -30.97 -8.35 -41.06
C LEU A 644 -32.44 -8.01 -40.76
N ARG A 645 -33.36 -8.98 -40.91
CA ARG A 645 -34.76 -8.79 -40.47
C ARG A 645 -34.82 -8.51 -38.98
N PHE A 646 -34.09 -9.27 -38.18
CA PHE A 646 -34.00 -9.05 -36.74
C PHE A 646 -33.45 -7.65 -36.41
N THR A 647 -32.49 -7.12 -37.16
CA THR A 647 -32.04 -5.72 -37.01
C THR A 647 -33.15 -4.72 -37.35
N LEU A 648 -33.91 -4.96 -38.41
CA LEU A 648 -34.93 -4.02 -38.92
C LEU A 648 -36.26 -4.05 -38.16
N GLU A 649 -36.61 -5.16 -37.52
CA GLU A 649 -37.87 -5.37 -36.79
C GLU A 649 -38.13 -4.36 -35.68
N THR A 650 -37.08 -3.73 -35.13
CA THR A 650 -37.22 -2.73 -34.05
C THR A 650 -37.76 -1.39 -34.54
N GLY A 651 -37.59 -1.07 -35.82
CA GLY A 651 -37.86 0.27 -36.36
C GLY A 651 -36.99 1.37 -35.73
N HIS A 652 -35.91 1.00 -35.03
CA HIS A 652 -35.01 1.96 -34.39
C HIS A 652 -34.19 2.75 -35.40
N VAL A 653 -33.62 3.86 -34.92
CA VAL A 653 -32.53 4.53 -35.63
C VAL A 653 -31.29 3.65 -35.58
N LEU A 654 -30.75 3.32 -36.74
CA LEU A 654 -29.56 2.50 -36.90
C LEU A 654 -28.35 3.37 -37.20
N LEU A 655 -27.15 2.84 -36.97
CA LEU A 655 -25.88 3.48 -37.28
C LEU A 655 -25.23 2.74 -38.46
N LEU A 656 -25.12 3.43 -39.60
CA LEU A 656 -24.41 2.95 -40.77
C LEU A 656 -22.93 3.34 -40.67
N ARG A 657 -22.03 2.36 -40.76
CA ARG A 657 -20.59 2.57 -40.69
C ARG A 657 -19.89 1.85 -41.83
N ALA A 658 -19.19 2.61 -42.65
CA ALA A 658 -18.44 2.12 -43.79
C ALA A 658 -16.93 2.33 -43.60
N ARG A 659 -16.14 1.69 -44.46
CA ARG A 659 -14.70 1.93 -44.54
C ARG A 659 -14.44 3.37 -45.03
N PRO A 660 -13.36 4.04 -44.56
CA PRO A 660 -12.91 5.29 -45.15
C PRO A 660 -12.70 5.19 -46.68
N GLY A 661 -13.13 6.22 -47.42
CA GLY A 661 -12.98 6.31 -48.88
C GLY A 661 -14.22 5.99 -49.71
N TRP A 662 -15.32 5.55 -49.09
CA TRP A 662 -16.59 5.26 -49.78
C TRP A 662 -17.53 6.48 -49.92
N GLY A 663 -17.11 7.65 -49.44
CA GLY A 663 -17.99 8.84 -49.38
C GLY A 663 -19.16 8.68 -48.41
N LEU A 664 -19.11 7.66 -47.54
CA LEU A 664 -20.05 7.40 -46.48
C LEU A 664 -19.35 7.62 -45.14
N ASP A 665 -19.67 8.74 -44.49
CA ASP A 665 -19.33 8.95 -43.09
C ASP A 665 -20.16 8.02 -42.20
N TYR A 666 -19.79 7.88 -40.92
CA TYR A 666 -20.65 7.18 -39.96
C TYR A 666 -21.90 8.03 -39.72
N GLN A 667 -23.08 7.48 -39.97
CA GLN A 667 -24.33 8.25 -39.95
C GLN A 667 -25.46 7.47 -39.28
N TYR A 668 -26.26 8.19 -38.49
CA TYR A 668 -27.49 7.67 -37.93
C TYR A 668 -28.59 7.75 -38.98
N VAL A 669 -29.26 6.63 -39.24
CA VAL A 669 -30.23 6.48 -40.32
C VAL A 669 -31.51 5.85 -39.80
N SER A 670 -32.64 6.37 -40.25
CA SER A 670 -33.95 5.72 -40.14
C SER A 670 -34.20 4.95 -41.44
N VAL A 671 -34.58 3.67 -41.32
CA VAL A 671 -34.85 2.81 -42.47
C VAL A 671 -36.34 2.82 -42.78
N GLY A 672 -36.69 3.17 -44.02
CA GLY A 672 -38.05 3.13 -44.55
C GLY A 672 -38.53 1.72 -44.89
N SER A 673 -39.53 1.63 -45.77
CA SER A 673 -40.04 0.33 -46.23
C SER A 673 -39.02 -0.39 -47.10
N VAL A 674 -38.63 -1.59 -46.69
CA VAL A 674 -37.57 -2.37 -47.34
C VAL A 674 -38.11 -3.33 -48.38
N GLN A 675 -37.33 -3.59 -49.42
CA GLN A 675 -37.58 -4.66 -50.40
C GLN A 675 -36.47 -5.70 -50.35
N SER A 676 -36.81 -6.99 -50.41
CA SER A 676 -35.84 -8.10 -50.39
C SER A 676 -36.06 -9.14 -51.49
N PRO A 677 -35.99 -8.77 -52.79
CA PRO A 677 -36.04 -9.76 -53.87
C PRO A 677 -34.90 -10.78 -53.78
N ARG A 678 -35.14 -11.99 -54.31
CA ARG A 678 -34.07 -12.98 -54.49
C ARG A 678 -33.05 -12.47 -55.51
N VAL A 679 -31.77 -12.78 -55.30
CA VAL A 679 -30.70 -12.41 -56.26
C VAL A 679 -30.94 -13.07 -57.63
N VAL A 680 -31.41 -14.33 -57.62
CA VAL A 680 -31.97 -14.99 -58.80
C VAL A 680 -33.37 -15.52 -58.51
N GLN A 681 -34.26 -15.57 -59.51
CA GLN A 681 -35.66 -15.98 -59.38
C GLN A 681 -35.86 -17.50 -59.17
N MET A 682 -34.96 -18.16 -58.44
CA MET A 682 -35.03 -19.57 -58.10
C MET A 682 -35.43 -19.75 -56.62
N GLY A 683 -36.38 -20.65 -56.35
CA GLY A 683 -36.89 -20.88 -54.99
C GLY A 683 -35.83 -21.38 -54.00
N SER A 684 -34.80 -22.09 -54.48
CA SER A 684 -33.68 -22.61 -53.68
C SER A 684 -32.61 -21.56 -53.38
N GLU A 685 -32.63 -20.40 -54.04
CA GLU A 685 -31.60 -19.37 -53.85
C GLU A 685 -31.75 -18.69 -52.48
N ALA A 686 -30.77 -18.85 -51.60
CA ALA A 686 -30.77 -18.22 -50.28
C ALA A 686 -30.50 -16.71 -50.37
N GLY A 687 -29.73 -16.27 -51.37
CA GLY A 687 -29.35 -14.88 -51.56
C GLY A 687 -30.55 -13.92 -51.69
N ARG A 688 -30.47 -12.78 -51.02
CA ARG A 688 -31.42 -11.66 -51.15
C ARG A 688 -30.67 -10.39 -51.46
N ARG A 689 -31.22 -9.61 -52.39
CA ARG A 689 -30.87 -8.22 -52.62
C ARG A 689 -31.82 -7.37 -51.79
N TRP A 690 -31.27 -6.46 -51.01
CA TRP A 690 -32.01 -5.54 -50.15
C TRP A 690 -31.91 -4.13 -50.69
N THR A 691 -33.02 -3.42 -50.70
CA THR A 691 -33.06 -1.96 -50.89
C THR A 691 -33.60 -1.35 -49.62
N LEU A 692 -32.76 -0.56 -48.95
CA LEU A 692 -33.03 0.09 -47.68
C LEU A 692 -33.13 1.61 -47.92
N PRO A 693 -34.33 2.20 -47.98
CA PRO A 693 -34.47 3.65 -48.04
C PRO A 693 -34.00 4.25 -46.72
N LEU A 694 -32.99 5.11 -46.76
CA LEU A 694 -32.37 5.72 -45.58
C LEU A 694 -32.68 7.21 -45.53
N THR A 695 -33.11 7.67 -44.36
CA THR A 695 -33.14 9.09 -44.00
C THR A 695 -32.10 9.32 -42.90
N VAL A 696 -31.14 10.21 -43.13
CA VAL A 696 -30.17 10.60 -42.09
C VAL A 696 -30.90 11.38 -41.00
N VAL A 697 -30.71 10.96 -39.75
CA VAL A 697 -31.37 11.51 -38.56
C VAL A 697 -30.35 11.85 -37.48
N ALA A 698 -30.80 12.52 -36.42
CA ALA A 698 -29.96 12.74 -35.26
C ALA A 698 -29.66 11.43 -34.51
N ARG A 699 -28.56 11.41 -33.75
CA ARG A 699 -28.24 10.32 -32.83
C ARG A 699 -29.43 10.06 -31.89
N PRO A 700 -29.90 8.81 -31.77
CA PRO A 700 -31.03 8.50 -30.89
C PRO A 700 -30.65 8.75 -29.42
N THR A 701 -31.61 9.26 -28.64
CA THR A 701 -31.47 9.38 -27.17
C THR A 701 -31.75 8.03 -26.50
N GLY A 702 -31.25 7.85 -25.27
CA GLY A 702 -31.44 6.61 -24.50
C GLY A 702 -30.17 5.78 -24.32
N GLY A 703 -30.23 4.72 -23.53
CA GLY A 703 -29.09 3.83 -23.28
C GLY A 703 -29.10 2.57 -24.13
N MET A 704 -28.00 1.83 -24.04
CA MET A 704 -27.93 0.45 -24.51
C MET A 704 -28.78 -0.47 -23.62
N VAL A 705 -29.39 -1.48 -24.22
CA VAL A 705 -30.09 -2.58 -23.54
C VAL A 705 -29.40 -3.89 -23.94
N GLY A 706 -28.51 -4.39 -23.06
CA GLY A 706 -27.73 -5.61 -23.28
C GLY A 706 -26.39 -5.40 -24.00
N SER A 707 -25.62 -6.49 -24.14
CA SER A 707 -24.31 -6.50 -24.81
C SER A 707 -24.30 -7.46 -26.00
N ALA A 708 -23.56 -7.13 -27.07
CA ALA A 708 -23.33 -8.03 -28.20
C ALA A 708 -22.25 -9.10 -27.91
N SER A 709 -21.42 -8.88 -26.89
CA SER A 709 -20.26 -9.73 -26.58
C SER A 709 -20.46 -10.68 -25.40
N ARG A 710 -21.52 -10.48 -24.59
CA ARG A 710 -21.76 -11.29 -23.38
C ARG A 710 -22.75 -12.43 -23.68
N THR A 711 -22.30 -13.66 -23.48
CA THR A 711 -23.10 -14.88 -23.72
C THR A 711 -23.32 -15.66 -22.42
N TRP A 712 -24.23 -16.65 -22.43
CA TRP A 712 -24.35 -17.59 -21.30
C TRP A 712 -23.07 -18.39 -21.06
N GLN A 713 -22.27 -18.61 -22.10
CA GLN A 713 -20.95 -19.24 -21.97
C GLN A 713 -19.99 -18.29 -21.22
N THR A 714 -20.05 -16.98 -21.49
CA THR A 714 -19.30 -15.95 -20.74
C THR A 714 -19.68 -15.92 -19.26
N VAL A 715 -20.97 -16.07 -18.93
CA VAL A 715 -21.44 -16.14 -17.53
C VAL A 715 -20.94 -17.41 -16.85
N LYS A 716 -20.89 -18.54 -17.57
CA LYS A 716 -20.42 -19.83 -17.07
C LYS A 716 -18.90 -19.88 -16.86
N ASP A 717 -18.14 -19.24 -17.74
CA ASP A 717 -16.66 -19.22 -17.71
C ASP A 717 -16.10 -18.17 -16.76
N ASP A 718 -16.94 -17.32 -16.19
CA ASP A 718 -16.56 -16.41 -15.12
C ASP A 718 -16.16 -17.21 -13.87
N ALA A 719 -14.86 -17.19 -13.56
CA ALA A 719 -14.25 -17.92 -12.45
C ALA A 719 -14.82 -17.56 -11.07
N THR A 720 -15.53 -16.43 -10.96
CA THR A 720 -16.19 -15.99 -9.72
C THR A 720 -17.68 -16.35 -9.67
N ALA A 721 -18.25 -16.87 -10.77
CA ALA A 721 -19.65 -17.24 -10.94
C ALA A 721 -19.81 -18.74 -11.29
N THR A 722 -18.99 -19.60 -10.67
CA THR A 722 -18.94 -21.05 -10.94
C THR A 722 -20.22 -21.82 -10.57
N THR A 723 -21.15 -21.19 -9.85
CA THR A 723 -22.46 -21.74 -9.49
C THR A 723 -23.55 -20.68 -9.64
N TRP A 724 -24.80 -21.10 -9.83
CA TRP A 724 -25.94 -20.17 -9.85
C TRP A 724 -26.10 -19.38 -8.54
N ALA A 725 -25.71 -19.97 -7.40
CA ALA A 725 -25.68 -19.26 -6.13
C ALA A 725 -24.65 -18.11 -6.13
N ALA A 726 -23.49 -18.32 -6.76
CA ALA A 726 -22.48 -17.27 -6.94
C ALA A 726 -22.93 -16.18 -7.92
N VAL A 727 -23.64 -16.55 -9.00
CA VAL A 727 -24.28 -15.59 -9.93
C VAL A 727 -25.29 -14.71 -9.18
N LEU A 728 -26.17 -15.30 -8.37
CA LEU A 728 -27.17 -14.58 -7.56
C LEU A 728 -26.56 -13.70 -6.46
N ALA A 729 -25.43 -14.12 -5.89
CA ALA A 729 -24.71 -13.32 -4.90
C ALA A 729 -23.94 -12.14 -5.53
N LYS A 730 -23.47 -12.32 -6.77
CA LYS A 730 -22.68 -11.32 -7.51
C LYS A 730 -23.56 -10.29 -8.21
N TYR A 731 -24.65 -10.73 -8.84
CA TYR A 731 -25.51 -9.90 -9.68
C TYR A 731 -26.87 -9.66 -9.01
N SER A 732 -27.21 -8.40 -8.78
CA SER A 732 -28.46 -8.01 -8.12
C SER A 732 -29.71 -8.21 -9.00
N THR A 733 -29.55 -8.17 -10.32
CA THR A 733 -30.66 -8.32 -11.28
C THR A 733 -30.25 -9.17 -12.49
N TRP A 734 -31.24 -9.70 -13.21
CA TRP A 734 -30.98 -10.38 -14.50
C TRP A 734 -30.41 -9.46 -15.57
N LEU A 735 -30.69 -8.17 -15.46
CA LEU A 735 -30.08 -7.17 -16.32
C LEU A 735 -28.58 -7.09 -16.03
N ASP A 736 -28.18 -7.10 -14.76
CA ASP A 736 -26.77 -7.11 -14.34
C ASP A 736 -26.04 -8.36 -14.85
N VAL A 737 -26.72 -9.53 -14.83
CA VAL A 737 -26.19 -10.77 -15.42
C VAL A 737 -25.92 -10.61 -16.92
N LEU A 738 -26.81 -9.95 -17.66
CA LEU A 738 -26.67 -9.69 -19.10
C LEU A 738 -25.65 -8.60 -19.42
N GLN A 739 -25.32 -7.75 -18.46
CA GLN A 739 -24.40 -6.61 -18.61
C GLN A 739 -22.98 -6.91 -18.09
N GLY A 740 -22.86 -7.83 -17.14
CA GLY A 740 -21.61 -8.22 -16.50
C GLY A 740 -21.09 -7.25 -15.43
N VAL A 741 -21.97 -6.43 -14.88
CA VAL A 741 -21.68 -5.42 -13.84
C VAL A 741 -22.19 -5.84 -12.48
#